data_AF-A0A959FB19-F1
#
_entry.id   AF-A0A959FB19-F1
#
_cell.length_a   1.000
_cell.length_b   1.000
_cell.length_c   1.000
_cell.angle_alpha   90.00
_cell.angle_beta   90.00
_cell.angle_gamma   90.00
#
_symmetry.space_group_name_H-M   'P 1'
#
loop_
_entity.id
_entity.type
_entity.pdbx_description
1 polymer ?
#
loop_
_entity_poly.entity_id
_entity_poly.type
_entity_poly.pdbx_seq_one_letter_code
_entity_poly.pdbx_strand_id
1 'polypeptide(L)'
;MNPPTDLSIWLQRLEQPDQDGSVAAFLRGDAQFVADLLPSLAVQLPGARIMGILRKKLGVEVLSRGLQKDYVQPSPLEGKQDTSWMKTTNLVGINVRTIGHFWNIVKYSLSLPASQSAIHILPIWEPGVVASLYGMSSRNINPEFFSDELVALCPHLNTVELQLKAVINILHALGRTVGMDVIPHTDRYAEIVLANPQHFEWMQRFDLEIVDHAARLHEQVQEAVIAFLEEYGASDGSSSWPSDVTTFFSEDFGEAARLSTLFGPKEDPEKRGRRRGELVNWLYLRGFEPVPATMGPPYRGLEVDTRPEAHSVDHLGRVWCEYRISKPQVMSRVFGPLTRFKFYDRLNDNVDWEIDFKKPRPATWQYFTSFYEEVRREYNFDFMRGDMSHVQMRPKGVPLKVDQYYDPHQALGLHIRKEVPYFAYFAETFLAAPDFMAYGDELDHLEQVEADATLGDLQSVPVGDWEFMRHFRWYLDLLHTRAFSPSFTIMTGDKDDPRFDRFYLDGNELRLFIGLFLTDMPSYMGLGFEQRDAHLQPGPNEHYTKLYVFRIDQGDKATHGPYVWGGNYELFSRLQRIRLQADQMWPQIESRQVEWLIYPNPAGTHFVIAWRIIDTPYLLVANLNTKKRMLNVKISLRNSEKNDFRMIFSTHEAVSKRHQKLLHNGKHLQISSLLPGEGRIYS
;
A
#
# COMPACT_ATOMS: atom_id res chain seq x y z
N MET A 1 18.71 25.77 -7.13
CA MET A 1 19.67 25.69 -6.01
C MET A 1 19.57 24.28 -5.46
N ASN A 2 20.69 23.69 -5.05
CA ASN A 2 20.64 22.38 -4.41
C ASN A 2 20.00 22.53 -3.02
N PRO A 3 19.15 21.59 -2.58
CA PRO A 3 18.58 21.62 -1.24
C PRO A 3 19.70 21.53 -0.18
N PRO A 4 19.52 22.11 1.01
CA PRO A 4 20.45 21.86 2.11
C PRO A 4 20.42 20.39 2.48
N THR A 5 21.59 19.76 2.51
CA THR A 5 21.76 18.34 2.85
C THR A 5 22.18 18.12 4.29
N ASP A 6 22.54 19.18 5.01
CA ASP A 6 22.97 19.14 6.40
C ASP A 6 21.79 19.44 7.34
N LEU A 7 21.56 18.53 8.30
CA LEU A 7 20.57 18.67 9.36
C LEU A 7 20.79 19.96 10.17
N SER A 8 22.04 20.37 10.41
CA SER A 8 22.37 21.57 11.19
C SER A 8 21.81 22.85 10.56
N ILE A 9 21.82 22.93 9.23
CA ILE A 9 21.24 24.06 8.47
C ILE A 9 19.73 24.08 8.66
N TRP A 10 19.08 22.92 8.60
CA TRP A 10 17.64 22.84 8.83
C TRP A 10 17.26 23.19 10.27
N LEU A 11 18.05 22.78 11.26
CA LEU A 11 17.83 23.19 12.64
C LEU A 11 17.89 24.71 12.80
N GLN A 12 18.86 25.39 12.16
CA GLN A 12 18.94 26.85 12.13
C GLN A 12 17.73 27.48 11.43
N ARG A 13 17.31 26.96 10.28
CA ARG A 13 16.09 27.43 9.58
C ARG A 13 14.85 27.34 10.46
N LEU A 14 14.73 26.28 11.25
CA LEU A 14 13.60 26.06 12.16
C LEU A 14 13.66 26.87 13.46
N GLU A 15 14.79 27.53 13.78
CA GLU A 15 14.86 28.49 14.89
C GLU A 15 14.14 29.79 14.57
N GLN A 16 14.16 30.20 13.29
CA GLN A 16 13.51 31.41 12.80
C GLN A 16 12.60 31.07 11.61
N PRO A 17 11.56 30.25 11.81
CA PRO A 17 10.76 29.69 10.73
C PRO A 17 9.99 30.74 9.91
N ASP A 18 9.80 31.95 10.46
CA ASP A 18 9.15 33.06 9.77
C ASP A 18 10.11 33.80 8.80
N GLN A 19 11.43 33.57 8.93
CA GLN A 19 12.47 34.14 8.07
C GLN A 19 12.91 33.18 6.95
N ASP A 20 12.68 31.87 7.12
CA ASP A 20 12.91 30.91 6.05
C ASP A 20 11.73 30.94 5.06
N GLY A 21 12.01 31.23 3.79
CA GLY A 21 10.95 31.39 2.78
C GLY A 21 10.08 30.15 2.57
N SER A 22 10.65 28.95 2.69
CA SER A 22 9.93 27.68 2.49
C SER A 22 9.03 27.34 3.68
N VAL A 23 9.56 27.49 4.89
CA VAL A 23 8.80 27.24 6.13
C VAL A 23 7.72 28.31 6.31
N ALA A 24 8.04 29.58 6.08
CA ALA A 24 7.07 30.66 6.21
C ALA A 24 5.92 30.53 5.18
N ALA A 25 6.21 30.11 3.95
CA ALA A 25 5.18 29.82 2.95
C ALA A 25 4.25 28.68 3.41
N PHE A 26 4.81 27.59 3.95
CA PHE A 26 4.03 26.51 4.53
C PHE A 26 3.12 26.99 5.67
N LEU A 27 3.68 27.78 6.60
CA LEU A 27 2.95 28.29 7.76
C LEU A 27 1.81 29.24 7.38
N ARG A 28 2.00 30.10 6.37
CA ARG A 28 0.95 31.00 5.86
C ARG A 28 -0.09 30.29 4.99
N GLY A 29 0.20 29.08 4.53
CA GLY A 29 -0.65 28.34 3.58
C GLY A 29 -0.41 28.72 2.12
N ASP A 30 0.63 29.50 1.82
CA ASP A 30 1.07 29.79 0.44
C ASP A 30 1.58 28.53 -0.27
N ALA A 31 2.07 27.56 0.50
CA ALA A 31 2.43 26.20 0.07
C ALA A 31 1.83 25.19 1.04
N GLN A 32 1.51 23.98 0.56
CA GLN A 32 0.99 22.89 1.42
C GLN A 32 2.08 22.00 2.01
N PHE A 33 3.34 22.32 1.73
CA PHE A 33 4.51 21.58 2.20
C PHE A 33 5.73 22.48 2.36
N VAL A 34 6.74 22.01 3.08
CA VAL A 34 8.02 22.70 3.26
C VAL A 34 8.92 22.39 2.06
N ALA A 35 9.00 23.32 1.13
CA ALA A 35 9.84 23.20 -0.05
C ALA A 35 11.32 22.95 0.32
N ASP A 36 12.03 22.20 -0.51
CA ASP A 36 13.44 21.82 -0.34
C ASP A 36 13.76 20.93 0.88
N LEU A 37 12.77 20.59 1.71
CA LEU A 37 12.96 19.64 2.82
C LEU A 37 13.10 18.22 2.25
N LEU A 38 14.32 17.69 2.33
CA LEU A 38 14.60 16.31 1.95
C LEU A 38 13.83 15.34 2.87
N PRO A 39 13.12 14.33 2.33
CA PRO A 39 12.52 13.24 3.11
C PRO A 39 13.46 12.63 4.15
N SER A 40 14.71 12.37 3.76
CA SER A 40 15.73 11.81 4.64
C SER A 40 16.06 12.70 5.84
N LEU A 41 15.97 14.03 5.68
CA LEU A 41 16.17 14.99 6.77
C LEU A 41 14.89 15.21 7.56
N ALA A 42 13.73 15.21 6.91
CA ALA A 42 12.42 15.39 7.56
C ALA A 42 12.25 14.40 8.72
N VAL A 43 12.53 13.12 8.49
CA VAL A 43 12.41 12.07 9.52
C VAL A 43 13.43 12.21 10.66
N GLN A 44 14.52 12.95 10.45
CA GLN A 44 15.55 13.23 11.46
C GLN A 44 15.29 14.52 12.26
N LEU A 45 14.33 15.35 11.85
CA LEU A 45 14.02 16.59 12.56
C LEU A 45 13.53 16.30 13.99
N PRO A 46 14.00 17.03 15.02
CA PRO A 46 13.54 16.84 16.38
C PRO A 46 12.05 17.14 16.54
N GLY A 47 11.34 16.26 17.21
CA GLY A 47 9.89 16.31 17.44
C GLY A 47 9.45 17.60 18.10
N ALA A 48 10.25 18.18 19.00
CA ALA A 48 9.95 19.48 19.60
C ALA A 48 9.88 20.62 18.56
N ARG A 49 10.73 20.58 17.52
CA ARG A 49 10.70 21.54 16.41
C ARG A 49 9.46 21.31 15.54
N ILE A 50 9.16 20.05 15.23
CA ILE A 50 7.95 19.67 14.48
C ILE A 50 6.68 20.12 15.20
N MET A 51 6.57 19.88 16.51
CA MET A 51 5.45 20.38 17.33
C MET A 51 5.33 21.91 17.27
N GLY A 52 6.45 22.64 17.24
CA GLY A 52 6.45 24.09 17.05
C GLY A 52 5.88 24.53 15.69
N ILE A 53 6.29 23.85 14.62
CA ILE A 53 5.77 24.10 13.26
C ILE A 53 4.28 23.78 13.19
N LEU A 54 3.86 22.61 13.68
CA LEU A 54 2.45 22.18 13.67
C LEU A 54 1.58 23.12 14.50
N ARG A 55 2.07 23.60 15.65
CA ARG A 55 1.36 24.58 16.47
C ARG A 55 1.11 25.89 15.72
N LYS A 56 2.11 26.36 14.96
CA LYS A 56 1.96 27.57 14.13
C LYS A 56 1.02 27.34 12.94
N LYS A 57 1.08 26.17 12.30
CA LYS A 57 0.28 25.81 11.12
C LYS A 57 -1.19 25.54 11.44
N LEU A 58 -1.44 24.68 12.43
CA LEU A 58 -2.79 24.20 12.78
C LEU A 58 -3.45 25.05 13.88
N GLY A 59 -2.67 25.82 14.62
CA GLY A 59 -3.11 26.45 15.85
C GLY A 59 -3.00 25.53 17.07
N VAL A 60 -2.95 26.12 18.25
CA VAL A 60 -2.78 25.41 19.53
C VAL A 60 -3.94 24.46 19.80
N GLU A 61 -5.16 24.90 19.52
CA GLU A 61 -6.37 24.15 19.86
C GLU A 61 -6.51 22.86 19.04
N VAL A 62 -6.34 22.94 17.72
CA VAL A 62 -6.42 21.78 16.81
C VAL A 62 -5.32 20.78 17.13
N LEU A 63 -4.07 21.23 17.28
CA LEU A 63 -2.96 20.36 17.63
C LEU A 63 -3.18 19.68 19.00
N SER A 64 -3.62 20.44 20.01
CA SER A 64 -3.84 19.89 21.35
C SER A 64 -4.95 18.85 21.36
N ARG A 65 -6.05 19.08 20.63
CA ARG A 65 -7.13 18.09 20.45
C ARG A 65 -6.64 16.86 19.69
N GLY A 66 -5.93 17.05 18.57
CA GLY A 66 -5.38 15.95 17.77
C GLY A 66 -4.49 14.97 18.55
N LEU A 67 -3.81 15.46 19.59
CA LEU A 67 -2.97 14.68 20.49
C LEU A 67 -3.71 14.04 21.67
N GLN A 68 -5.02 14.22 21.83
CA GLN A 68 -5.81 13.60 22.90
C GLN A 68 -6.22 12.16 22.54
N LYS A 69 -6.19 11.26 23.53
CA LYS A 69 -6.50 9.82 23.35
C LYS A 69 -7.91 9.52 22.83
N ASP A 70 -8.89 10.31 23.26
CA ASP A 70 -10.32 10.07 22.97
C ASP A 70 -10.82 10.95 21.82
N TYR A 71 -9.94 11.73 21.19
CA TYR A 71 -10.30 12.62 20.11
C TYR A 71 -10.13 11.92 18.76
N VAL A 72 -11.09 12.16 17.87
CA VAL A 72 -11.03 11.77 16.45
C VAL A 72 -11.18 13.04 15.63
N GLN A 73 -10.14 13.38 14.88
CA GLN A 73 -10.19 14.48 13.91
C GLN A 73 -11.05 14.03 12.72
N PRO A 74 -12.05 14.82 12.31
CA PRO A 74 -12.82 14.53 11.10
C PRO A 74 -11.94 14.31 9.88
N SER A 75 -12.32 13.35 9.05
CA SER A 75 -11.69 13.09 7.76
C SER A 75 -11.76 14.36 6.87
N PRO A 76 -10.76 14.64 6.02
CA PRO A 76 -10.87 15.64 4.96
C PRO A 76 -12.02 15.36 3.96
N LEU A 77 -12.54 14.13 3.95
CA LEU A 77 -13.64 13.67 3.10
C LEU A 77 -14.99 13.70 3.83
N GLU A 78 -15.05 14.17 5.08
CA GLU A 78 -16.30 14.26 5.82
C GLU A 78 -17.38 15.00 5.00
N GLY A 79 -18.55 14.39 4.90
CA GLY A 79 -19.67 14.90 4.10
C GLY A 79 -19.69 14.47 2.63
N LYS A 80 -18.62 13.87 2.09
CA LYS A 80 -18.66 13.21 0.76
C LYS A 80 -19.62 12.02 0.80
N GLN A 81 -20.31 11.76 -0.31
CA GLN A 81 -21.37 10.75 -0.39
C GLN A 81 -20.99 9.54 -1.25
N ASP A 82 -19.78 9.57 -1.82
CA ASP A 82 -19.27 8.52 -2.69
C ASP A 82 -17.74 8.45 -2.62
N THR A 83 -17.21 7.44 -3.28
CA THR A 83 -15.79 7.07 -3.34
C THR A 83 -15.08 7.62 -4.59
N SER A 84 -15.75 8.46 -5.38
CA SER A 84 -15.23 8.93 -6.69
C SER A 84 -13.91 9.70 -6.56
N TRP A 85 -13.64 10.29 -5.39
CA TRP A 85 -12.39 10.98 -5.09
C TRP A 85 -11.15 10.09 -5.30
N MET A 86 -11.24 8.78 -5.05
CA MET A 86 -10.11 7.85 -5.20
C MET A 86 -9.68 7.71 -6.67
N LYS A 87 -10.58 7.97 -7.62
CA LYS A 87 -10.33 7.85 -9.07
C LYS A 87 -9.40 8.90 -9.65
N THR A 88 -9.08 9.96 -8.90
CA THR A 88 -8.26 11.09 -9.33
C THR A 88 -7.19 11.47 -8.29
N THR A 89 -7.05 10.68 -7.23
CA THR A 89 -6.17 10.99 -6.11
C THR A 89 -4.75 10.47 -6.34
N ASN A 90 -3.77 11.23 -5.86
CA ASN A 90 -2.37 10.87 -5.91
C ASN A 90 -1.90 10.36 -4.53
N LEU A 91 -1.50 9.10 -4.49
CA LEU A 91 -1.14 8.35 -3.28
C LEU A 91 0.37 8.30 -3.07
N VAL A 92 0.75 8.26 -1.79
CA VAL A 92 2.11 7.93 -1.36
C VAL A 92 2.09 6.70 -0.45
N GLY A 93 2.82 5.66 -0.83
CA GLY A 93 2.97 4.42 -0.05
C GLY A 93 4.13 4.51 0.94
N ILE A 94 3.87 4.26 2.22
CA ILE A 94 4.87 4.38 3.29
C ILE A 94 5.04 3.06 4.02
N ASN A 95 6.24 2.47 3.92
CA ASN A 95 6.69 1.42 4.82
C ASN A 95 7.15 2.06 6.14
N VAL A 96 6.43 1.87 7.24
CA VAL A 96 6.79 2.50 8.52
C VAL A 96 8.15 2.01 9.03
N ARG A 97 8.53 0.76 8.73
CA ARG A 97 9.83 0.20 9.14
C ARG A 97 11.02 0.94 8.51
N THR A 98 10.87 1.52 7.32
CA THR A 98 11.96 2.29 6.67
C THR A 98 12.14 3.68 7.27
N ILE A 99 11.15 4.16 8.02
CA ILE A 99 11.19 5.46 8.72
C ILE A 99 11.14 5.31 10.25
N GLY A 100 11.15 4.09 10.78
CA GLY A 100 11.18 3.80 12.21
C GLY A 100 9.80 3.72 12.85
N HIS A 101 9.08 4.85 12.98
CA HIS A 101 7.88 4.94 13.82
C HIS A 101 6.79 5.83 13.23
N PHE A 102 5.54 5.71 13.73
CA PHE A 102 4.39 6.45 13.20
C PHE A 102 4.57 7.96 13.19
N TRP A 103 5.22 8.53 14.22
CA TRP A 103 5.46 9.98 14.27
C TRP A 103 6.28 10.50 13.06
N ASN A 104 7.12 9.67 12.44
CA ASN A 104 7.88 10.06 11.27
C ASN A 104 7.03 10.14 10.00
N ILE A 105 5.81 9.58 9.99
CA ILE A 105 4.84 9.82 8.91
C ILE A 105 4.43 11.29 8.88
N VAL A 106 4.17 11.90 10.05
CA VAL A 106 3.87 13.34 10.15
C VAL A 106 5.05 14.14 9.64
N LYS A 107 6.28 13.82 10.05
CA LYS A 107 7.47 14.53 9.58
C LYS A 107 7.66 14.41 8.06
N TYR A 108 7.55 13.20 7.51
CA TYR A 108 7.66 12.96 6.08
C TYR A 108 6.56 13.69 5.30
N SER A 109 5.33 13.76 5.83
CA SER A 109 4.21 14.46 5.18
C SER A 109 4.47 15.96 4.96
N LEU A 110 5.35 16.59 5.76
CA LEU A 110 5.78 17.97 5.55
C LEU A 110 6.56 18.18 4.25
N SER A 111 7.05 17.11 3.62
CA SER A 111 7.75 17.14 2.33
C SER A 111 6.83 16.83 1.13
N LEU A 112 5.55 16.53 1.36
CA LEU A 112 4.59 16.12 0.33
C LEU A 112 3.67 17.29 -0.08
N PRO A 113 3.57 17.64 -1.37
CA PRO A 113 2.68 18.73 -1.83
C PRO A 113 1.21 18.38 -1.68
N ALA A 114 0.30 19.36 -1.86
CA ALA A 114 -1.15 19.10 -1.85
C ALA A 114 -1.56 18.10 -2.94
N SER A 115 -0.85 18.11 -4.06
CA SER A 115 -1.02 17.18 -5.17
C SER A 115 -0.65 15.73 -4.86
N GLN A 116 -0.21 15.43 -3.64
CA GLN A 116 0.01 14.07 -3.12
C GLN A 116 -0.64 13.97 -1.74
N SER A 117 -1.97 14.05 -1.70
CA SER A 117 -2.77 14.21 -0.47
C SER A 117 -3.12 12.91 0.23
N ALA A 118 -3.08 11.75 -0.45
CA ALA A 118 -3.40 10.46 0.15
C ALA A 118 -2.15 9.69 0.58
N ILE A 119 -2.19 9.14 1.79
CA ILE A 119 -1.12 8.33 2.38
C ILE A 119 -1.63 6.91 2.55
N HIS A 120 -1.00 5.96 1.86
CA HIS A 120 -1.19 4.54 2.09
C HIS A 120 -0.11 4.06 3.08
N ILE A 121 -0.53 3.69 4.29
CA ILE A 121 0.36 3.06 5.27
C ILE A 121 0.39 1.56 4.99
N LEU A 122 1.58 1.03 4.67
CA LEU A 122 1.81 -0.41 4.50
C LEU A 122 1.50 -1.17 5.82
N PRO A 123 1.42 -2.51 5.82
CA PRO A 123 0.83 -3.23 6.94
C PRO A 123 1.51 -2.93 8.29
N ILE A 124 0.68 -2.74 9.32
CA ILE A 124 1.10 -2.19 10.62
C ILE A 124 1.04 -3.20 11.77
N TRP A 125 0.74 -4.45 11.46
CA TRP A 125 0.45 -5.51 12.43
C TRP A 125 1.73 -6.19 12.94
N GLU A 126 1.66 -6.82 14.11
CA GLU A 126 2.75 -7.65 14.61
C GLU A 126 3.11 -8.73 13.58
N PRO A 127 4.40 -8.85 13.19
CA PRO A 127 4.79 -9.71 12.10
C PRO A 127 5.09 -11.13 12.57
N GLY A 128 4.78 -12.10 11.72
CA GLY A 128 5.00 -13.52 11.95
C GLY A 128 6.36 -14.01 11.46
N VAL A 129 6.37 -15.20 10.86
CA VAL A 129 7.60 -15.84 10.35
C VAL A 129 8.37 -14.90 9.43
N VAL A 130 9.70 -14.92 9.52
CA VAL A 130 10.66 -14.00 8.86
C VAL A 130 10.39 -12.50 9.09
N ALA A 131 9.64 -12.17 10.15
CA ALA A 131 9.19 -10.82 10.48
C ALA A 131 8.53 -10.09 9.29
N SER A 132 7.79 -10.84 8.46
CA SER A 132 7.02 -10.31 7.34
C SER A 132 5.85 -9.47 7.84
N LEU A 133 5.76 -8.20 7.41
CA LEU A 133 4.60 -7.35 7.70
C LEU A 133 3.29 -7.85 7.07
N TYR A 134 3.38 -8.63 5.98
CA TYR A 134 2.19 -9.23 5.34
C TYR A 134 1.78 -10.57 5.97
N GLY A 135 2.61 -11.14 6.86
CA GLY A 135 2.26 -12.32 7.64
C GLY A 135 1.89 -11.91 9.06
N MET A 136 0.67 -11.45 9.28
CA MET A 136 0.23 -11.00 10.61
C MET A 136 0.30 -12.17 11.61
N SER A 137 1.09 -12.06 12.69
CA SER A 137 1.06 -13.05 13.78
C SER A 137 -0.02 -12.79 14.80
N SER A 138 -0.46 -11.54 14.92
CA SER A 138 -1.57 -11.12 15.77
C SER A 138 -2.29 -9.94 15.10
N ARG A 139 -3.40 -9.52 15.70
CA ARG A 139 -4.14 -8.30 15.32
C ARG A 139 -3.64 -7.05 16.06
N ASN A 140 -2.59 -7.16 16.86
CA ASN A 140 -2.01 -6.02 17.57
C ASN A 140 -1.22 -5.14 16.58
N ILE A 141 -1.18 -3.84 16.87
CA ILE A 141 -0.27 -2.92 16.19
C ILE A 141 1.16 -3.25 16.62
N ASN A 142 2.06 -3.31 15.64
CA ASN A 142 3.43 -3.68 15.86
C ASN A 142 4.16 -2.65 16.76
N PRO A 143 4.68 -3.06 17.93
CA PRO A 143 5.34 -2.15 18.86
C PRO A 143 6.63 -1.55 18.29
N GLU A 144 7.20 -2.11 17.21
CA GLU A 144 8.37 -1.53 16.54
C GLU A 144 8.11 -0.11 16.01
N PHE A 145 6.84 0.27 15.81
CA PHE A 145 6.45 1.59 15.30
C PHE A 145 6.20 2.64 16.39
N PHE A 146 6.53 2.32 17.64
CA PHE A 146 6.46 3.25 18.76
C PHE A 146 7.56 4.32 18.68
N SER A 147 7.21 5.57 19.02
CA SER A 147 8.12 6.71 19.07
C SER A 147 8.40 7.13 20.51
N ASP A 148 9.63 6.86 20.97
CA ASP A 148 10.13 7.37 22.26
C ASP A 148 10.14 8.91 22.31
N GLU A 149 10.40 9.53 21.15
CA GLU A 149 10.39 10.98 21.03
C GLU A 149 8.99 11.56 21.25
N LEU A 150 7.95 10.95 20.68
CA LEU A 150 6.59 11.45 20.83
C LEU A 150 6.09 11.30 22.27
N VAL A 151 6.37 10.18 22.94
CA VAL A 151 6.00 10.01 24.36
C VAL A 151 6.77 10.97 25.28
N ALA A 152 8.03 11.31 24.97
CA ALA A 152 8.77 12.32 25.72
C ALA A 152 8.12 13.71 25.64
N LEU A 153 7.47 14.03 24.51
CA LEU A 153 6.74 15.29 24.30
C LEU A 153 5.31 15.25 24.82
N CYS A 154 4.67 14.08 24.78
CA CYS A 154 3.28 13.84 25.13
C CYS A 154 3.19 12.52 25.94
N PRO A 155 3.46 12.55 27.27
CA PRO A 155 3.59 11.33 28.07
C PRO A 155 2.37 10.41 28.10
N HIS A 156 1.18 10.93 27.79
CA HIS A 156 -0.04 10.14 27.70
C HIS A 156 -0.17 9.35 26.39
N LEU A 157 0.67 9.59 25.38
CA LEU A 157 0.77 8.80 24.14
C LEU A 157 1.78 7.65 24.32
N ASN A 158 1.59 6.89 25.39
CA ASN A 158 2.51 5.87 25.89
C ASN A 158 2.26 4.45 25.33
N THR A 159 1.37 4.30 24.35
CA THR A 159 1.23 3.07 23.57
C THR A 159 1.29 3.37 22.09
N VAL A 160 1.62 2.36 21.29
CA VAL A 160 1.76 2.51 19.84
C VAL A 160 0.42 2.81 19.15
N GLU A 161 -0.69 2.30 19.68
CA GLU A 161 -2.04 2.55 19.20
C GLU A 161 -2.46 4.01 19.44
N LEU A 162 -2.17 4.54 20.63
CA LEU A 162 -2.43 5.96 20.94
C LEU A 162 -1.62 6.88 20.02
N GLN A 163 -0.38 6.50 19.70
CA GLN A 163 0.44 7.25 18.76
C GLN A 163 -0.09 7.18 17.32
N LEU A 164 -0.53 6.01 16.86
CA LEU A 164 -1.15 5.86 15.53
C LEU A 164 -2.38 6.76 15.38
N LYS A 165 -3.27 6.73 16.38
CA LYS A 165 -4.48 7.58 16.40
C LYS A 165 -4.13 9.07 16.37
N ALA A 166 -3.19 9.51 17.21
CA ALA A 166 -2.73 10.90 17.23
C ALA A 166 -2.08 11.33 15.90
N VAL A 167 -1.31 10.42 15.27
CA VAL A 167 -0.69 10.66 13.97
C VAL A 167 -1.75 10.84 12.88
N ILE A 168 -2.75 9.95 12.80
CA ILE A 168 -3.83 10.08 11.82
C ILE A 168 -4.63 11.36 12.06
N ASN A 169 -4.93 11.70 13.31
CA ASN A 169 -5.58 12.97 13.65
C ASN A 169 -4.81 14.19 13.11
N ILE A 170 -3.48 14.19 13.24
CA ILE A 170 -2.65 15.28 12.75
C ILE A 170 -2.59 15.29 11.22
N LEU A 171 -2.52 14.12 10.57
CA LEU A 171 -2.56 14.00 9.11
C LEU A 171 -3.88 14.54 8.54
N HIS A 172 -5.02 14.20 9.16
CA HIS A 172 -6.32 14.75 8.80
C HIS A 172 -6.39 16.26 8.99
N ALA A 173 -5.85 16.78 10.10
CA ALA A 173 -5.77 18.22 10.34
C ALA A 173 -4.88 18.95 9.30
N LEU A 174 -3.91 18.24 8.71
CA LEU A 174 -3.08 18.71 7.59
C LEU A 174 -3.74 18.49 6.22
N GLY A 175 -4.99 18.01 6.17
CA GLY A 175 -5.74 17.76 4.94
C GLY A 175 -5.32 16.50 4.19
N ARG A 176 -4.67 15.54 4.86
CA ARG A 176 -4.26 14.26 4.27
C ARG A 176 -5.31 13.19 4.53
N THR A 177 -5.59 12.38 3.51
CA THR A 177 -6.36 11.15 3.70
C THR A 177 -5.42 9.99 3.98
N VAL A 178 -5.85 9.03 4.78
CA VAL A 178 -5.00 7.92 5.22
C VAL A 178 -5.69 6.59 4.95
N GLY A 179 -4.98 5.66 4.32
CA GLY A 179 -5.47 4.32 4.04
C GLY A 179 -4.65 3.24 4.70
N MET A 180 -5.32 2.13 4.99
CA MET A 180 -4.74 0.93 5.58
C MET A 180 -4.65 -0.20 4.56
N ASP A 181 -3.67 -1.08 4.73
CA ASP A 181 -3.59 -2.36 4.04
C ASP A 181 -4.62 -3.35 4.62
N VAL A 182 -5.44 -3.96 3.74
CA VAL A 182 -6.40 -5.01 4.10
C VAL A 182 -5.93 -6.35 3.53
N ILE A 183 -5.44 -7.20 4.43
CA ILE A 183 -4.82 -8.48 4.12
C ILE A 183 -5.81 -9.64 4.36
N PRO A 184 -6.17 -10.42 3.32
CA PRO A 184 -7.12 -11.54 3.40
C PRO A 184 -6.46 -12.88 3.78
N HIS A 185 -5.30 -12.80 4.42
CA HIS A 185 -4.50 -13.94 4.88
C HIS A 185 -3.68 -13.50 6.10
N THR A 186 -3.05 -14.45 6.79
CA THR A 186 -2.32 -14.22 8.05
C THR A 186 -1.16 -15.21 8.16
N ASP A 187 -0.27 -15.07 9.15
CA ASP A 187 0.75 -16.09 9.46
C ASP A 187 0.07 -17.44 9.76
N ARG A 188 0.64 -18.57 9.29
CA ARG A 188 0.02 -19.90 9.44
C ARG A 188 -0.35 -20.21 10.88
N TYR A 189 0.45 -19.79 11.86
CA TYR A 189 0.16 -19.99 13.27
C TYR A 189 -0.02 -18.67 14.00
N ALA A 190 -0.69 -17.71 13.35
CA ALA A 190 -1.13 -16.50 14.01
C ALA A 190 -2.03 -16.82 15.21
N GLU A 191 -2.02 -15.95 16.21
CA GLU A 191 -2.83 -16.10 17.42
C GLU A 191 -4.33 -16.25 17.09
N ILE A 192 -4.82 -15.53 16.08
CA ILE A 192 -6.21 -15.65 15.62
C ILE A 192 -6.53 -17.01 15.01
N VAL A 193 -5.55 -17.69 14.40
CA VAL A 193 -5.70 -19.02 13.81
C VAL A 193 -5.83 -20.06 14.91
N LEU A 194 -4.99 -19.93 15.94
CA LEU A 194 -4.97 -20.84 17.08
C LEU A 194 -6.16 -20.63 18.02
N ALA A 195 -6.58 -19.37 18.23
CA ALA A 195 -7.72 -19.02 19.08
C ALA A 195 -9.07 -19.21 18.39
N ASN A 196 -9.12 -19.27 17.05
CA ASN A 196 -10.36 -19.51 16.30
C ASN A 196 -10.15 -20.45 15.10
N PRO A 197 -9.80 -21.72 15.34
CA PRO A 197 -9.50 -22.68 14.26
C PRO A 197 -10.61 -22.80 13.21
N GLN A 198 -11.87 -22.58 13.60
CA GLN A 198 -13.06 -22.66 12.74
C GLN A 198 -13.11 -21.64 11.59
N HIS A 199 -12.33 -20.57 11.65
CA HIS A 199 -12.26 -19.57 10.57
C HIS A 199 -11.17 -19.88 9.54
N PHE A 200 -10.41 -20.95 9.74
CA PHE A 200 -9.27 -21.33 8.90
C PHE A 200 -9.41 -22.77 8.40
N GLU A 201 -8.61 -23.11 7.40
CA GLU A 201 -8.54 -24.46 6.85
C GLU A 201 -7.31 -25.17 7.42
N TRP A 202 -7.46 -26.45 7.75
CA TRP A 202 -6.44 -27.26 8.41
C TRP A 202 -6.18 -28.54 7.62
N MET A 203 -4.97 -29.07 7.75
CA MET A 203 -4.58 -30.39 7.30
C MET A 203 -3.78 -31.09 8.41
N GLN A 204 -3.69 -32.41 8.31
CA GLN A 204 -2.83 -33.24 9.13
C GLN A 204 -1.75 -33.85 8.23
N ARG A 205 -0.48 -33.69 8.62
CA ARG A 205 0.68 -34.22 7.90
C ARG A 205 1.54 -35.07 8.84
N PHE A 206 1.99 -36.21 8.33
CA PHE A 206 3.09 -36.96 8.93
C PHE A 206 4.19 -37.14 7.88
N ASP A 207 5.40 -36.74 8.22
CA ASP A 207 6.54 -36.70 7.30
C ASP A 207 6.19 -36.01 5.97
N LEU A 208 6.24 -36.71 4.84
CA LEU A 208 6.00 -36.12 3.52
C LEU A 208 4.59 -36.38 2.99
N GLU A 209 3.67 -36.82 3.84
CA GLU A 209 2.30 -37.18 3.45
C GLU A 209 1.26 -36.35 4.19
N ILE A 210 0.34 -35.74 3.42
CA ILE A 210 -0.89 -35.15 3.96
C ILE A 210 -1.87 -36.30 4.15
N VAL A 211 -2.16 -36.65 5.40
CA VAL A 211 -2.98 -37.82 5.76
C VAL A 211 -4.46 -37.46 5.99
N ASP A 212 -4.74 -36.19 6.31
CA ASP A 212 -6.10 -35.69 6.49
C ASP A 212 -6.16 -34.21 6.07
N HIS A 213 -7.25 -33.81 5.46
CA HIS A 213 -7.58 -32.43 5.14
C HIS A 213 -9.10 -32.21 5.15
N ALA A 214 -9.84 -33.02 5.91
CA ALA A 214 -11.30 -32.98 6.00
C ALA A 214 -11.83 -31.58 6.30
N ALA A 215 -13.01 -31.26 5.80
CA ALA A 215 -13.55 -29.90 5.89
C ALA A 215 -13.74 -29.44 7.35
N ARG A 216 -13.95 -30.37 8.28
CA ARG A 216 -14.16 -30.11 9.72
C ARG A 216 -12.95 -30.41 10.59
N LEU A 217 -11.75 -30.57 10.02
CA LEU A 217 -10.54 -30.91 10.80
C LEU A 217 -10.23 -29.90 11.93
N HIS A 218 -10.67 -28.65 11.80
CA HIS A 218 -10.60 -27.65 12.86
C HIS A 218 -11.22 -28.09 14.21
N GLU A 219 -12.19 -29.00 14.22
CA GLU A 219 -12.81 -29.51 15.46
C GLU A 219 -11.81 -30.34 16.28
N GLN A 220 -11.02 -31.19 15.62
CA GLN A 220 -9.94 -31.94 16.28
C GLN A 220 -8.83 -31.01 16.76
N VAL A 221 -8.57 -29.93 16.03
CA VAL A 221 -7.61 -28.90 16.44
C VAL A 221 -8.12 -28.18 17.70
N GLN A 222 -9.41 -27.84 17.77
CA GLN A 222 -10.01 -27.23 18.95
C GLN A 222 -9.91 -28.16 20.18
N GLU A 223 -10.17 -29.47 20.01
CA GLU A 223 -9.93 -30.47 21.06
C GLU A 223 -8.45 -30.50 21.50
N ALA A 224 -7.51 -30.46 20.55
CA ALA A 224 -6.09 -30.42 20.85
C ALA A 224 -5.69 -29.14 21.61
N VAL A 225 -6.31 -27.99 21.32
CA VAL A 225 -6.08 -26.73 22.04
C VAL A 225 -6.61 -26.81 23.48
N ILE A 226 -7.78 -27.42 23.70
CA ILE A 226 -8.29 -27.66 25.07
C ILE A 226 -7.36 -28.59 25.83
N ALA A 227 -6.93 -29.70 25.25
CA ALA A 227 -5.99 -30.63 25.88
C ALA A 227 -4.64 -29.95 26.23
N PHE A 228 -4.20 -28.98 25.41
CA PHE A 228 -3.04 -28.15 25.75
C PHE A 228 -3.28 -27.29 26.99
N LEU A 229 -4.45 -26.67 27.12
CA LEU A 229 -4.80 -25.87 28.31
C LEU A 229 -4.96 -26.75 29.56
N GLU A 230 -5.45 -27.98 29.43
CA GLU A 230 -5.53 -28.93 30.54
C GLU A 230 -4.14 -29.33 31.06
N GLU A 231 -3.18 -29.55 30.15
CA GLU A 231 -1.81 -29.97 30.49
C GLU A 231 -0.95 -28.80 30.99
N TYR A 232 -1.01 -27.64 30.32
CA TYR A 232 -0.10 -26.52 30.55
C TYR A 232 -0.75 -25.35 31.32
N GLY A 233 -2.05 -25.39 31.56
CA GLY A 233 -2.81 -24.32 32.21
C GLY A 233 -3.02 -23.08 31.33
N ALA A 234 -3.83 -22.14 31.84
CA ALA A 234 -4.06 -20.84 31.23
C ALA A 234 -2.85 -19.89 31.43
N SER A 235 -2.55 -19.10 30.40
CA SER A 235 -1.44 -18.14 30.41
C SER A 235 -1.66 -17.00 31.40
N ASP A 236 -2.88 -16.52 31.57
CA ASP A 236 -3.22 -15.45 32.51
C ASP A 236 -3.23 -15.88 33.99
N GLY A 237 -2.96 -17.16 34.26
CA GLY A 237 -2.94 -17.73 35.61
C GLY A 237 -4.34 -17.89 36.23
N SER A 238 -5.40 -17.63 35.46
CA SER A 238 -6.76 -17.89 35.91
C SER A 238 -7.02 -19.40 36.01
N SER A 239 -7.60 -19.83 37.12
CA SER A 239 -8.09 -21.21 37.28
C SER A 239 -9.47 -21.42 36.66
N SER A 240 -10.04 -20.39 36.03
CA SER A 240 -11.43 -20.32 35.58
C SER A 240 -11.49 -19.99 34.10
N TRP A 241 -11.37 -21.03 33.28
CA TRP A 241 -11.69 -20.99 31.85
C TRP A 241 -12.58 -22.21 31.52
N PRO A 242 -13.46 -22.14 30.50
CA PRO A 242 -14.31 -23.26 30.14
C PRO A 242 -13.49 -24.43 29.60
N SER A 243 -13.52 -25.58 30.29
CA SER A 243 -12.81 -26.78 29.85
C SER A 243 -13.51 -27.55 28.73
N ASP A 244 -14.76 -27.18 28.38
CA ASP A 244 -15.45 -27.76 27.23
C ASP A 244 -15.20 -26.95 25.95
N VAL A 245 -14.94 -27.67 24.85
CA VAL A 245 -14.64 -27.10 23.52
C VAL A 245 -15.72 -26.13 23.06
N THR A 246 -17.00 -26.49 23.25
CA THR A 246 -18.13 -25.72 22.73
C THR A 246 -18.20 -24.33 23.38
N THR A 247 -18.06 -24.26 24.70
CA THR A 247 -18.11 -23.00 25.45
C THR A 247 -16.85 -22.18 25.25
N PHE A 248 -15.67 -22.80 25.21
CA PHE A 248 -14.41 -22.06 25.00
C PHE A 248 -14.39 -21.34 23.65
N PHE A 249 -14.81 -22.00 22.57
CA PHE A 249 -14.85 -21.43 21.23
C PHE A 249 -16.16 -20.72 20.88
N SER A 250 -17.09 -20.55 21.82
CA SER A 250 -18.34 -19.82 21.60
C SER A 250 -18.10 -18.31 21.48
N GLU A 251 -19.08 -17.60 20.92
CA GLU A 251 -19.08 -16.14 20.92
C GLU A 251 -19.18 -15.57 22.35
N ASP A 252 -19.86 -16.28 23.27
CA ASP A 252 -20.08 -15.85 24.66
C ASP A 252 -18.78 -15.75 25.47
N PHE A 253 -17.84 -16.68 25.29
CA PHE A 253 -16.53 -16.57 25.93
C PHE A 253 -15.68 -15.47 25.28
N GLY A 254 -15.84 -15.27 23.97
CA GLY A 254 -15.23 -14.17 23.22
C GLY A 254 -13.75 -14.36 22.89
N GLU A 255 -13.32 -13.80 21.76
CA GLU A 255 -11.93 -13.90 21.28
C GLU A 255 -10.93 -13.28 22.26
N ALA A 256 -11.23 -12.12 22.84
CA ALA A 256 -10.32 -11.45 23.75
C ALA A 256 -9.99 -12.31 24.98
N ALA A 257 -10.99 -13.00 25.55
CA ALA A 257 -10.77 -13.93 26.65
C ALA A 257 -9.99 -15.17 26.21
N ARG A 258 -10.28 -15.72 25.02
CA ARG A 258 -9.49 -16.83 24.45
C ARG A 258 -8.02 -16.45 24.26
N LEU A 259 -7.75 -15.28 23.68
CA LEU A 259 -6.39 -14.78 23.45
C LEU A 259 -5.65 -14.55 24.79
N SER A 260 -6.33 -13.99 25.80
CA SER A 260 -5.77 -13.85 27.15
C SER A 260 -5.45 -15.22 27.77
N THR A 261 -6.38 -16.16 27.68
CA THR A 261 -6.24 -17.51 28.25
C THR A 261 -5.10 -18.27 27.58
N LEU A 262 -4.97 -18.21 26.25
CA LEU A 262 -3.96 -18.93 25.50
C LEU A 262 -2.57 -18.29 25.60
N PHE A 263 -2.49 -16.97 25.41
CA PHE A 263 -1.24 -16.26 25.17
C PHE A 263 -0.87 -15.27 26.29
N GLY A 264 -1.84 -14.73 27.02
CA GLY A 264 -1.65 -13.78 28.12
C GLY A 264 -2.00 -12.35 27.74
N PRO A 265 -1.56 -11.34 28.51
CA PRO A 265 -1.81 -9.92 28.20
C PRO A 265 -1.03 -9.47 26.96
N LYS A 266 -1.50 -8.42 26.27
CA LYS A 266 -0.83 -7.88 25.07
C LYS A 266 0.49 -7.17 25.40
N GLU A 267 0.62 -6.69 26.63
CA GLU A 267 1.76 -5.95 27.15
C GLU A 267 3.00 -6.84 27.41
N ASP A 268 2.86 -8.16 27.30
CA ASP A 268 3.95 -9.14 27.49
C ASP A 268 4.19 -9.96 26.20
N PRO A 269 4.77 -9.35 25.15
CA PRO A 269 4.97 -10.00 23.85
C PRO A 269 5.90 -11.21 23.93
N GLU A 270 6.86 -11.22 24.85
CA GLU A 270 7.76 -12.36 25.06
C GLU A 270 6.98 -13.58 25.57
N LYS A 271 6.13 -13.40 26.58
CA LYS A 271 5.28 -14.48 27.09
C LYS A 271 4.31 -14.97 26.04
N ARG A 272 3.66 -14.07 25.29
CA ARG A 272 2.77 -14.44 24.18
C ARG A 272 3.49 -15.26 23.13
N GLY A 273 4.65 -14.80 22.68
CA GLY A 273 5.48 -15.49 21.70
C GLY A 273 5.87 -16.90 22.15
N ARG A 274 6.30 -17.05 23.41
CA ARG A 274 6.60 -18.36 24.01
C ARG A 274 5.36 -19.27 24.04
N ARG A 275 4.23 -18.80 24.56
CA ARG A 275 2.98 -19.58 24.64
C ARG A 275 2.48 -19.99 23.26
N ARG A 276 2.58 -19.10 22.27
CA ARG A 276 2.30 -19.41 20.87
C ARG A 276 3.23 -20.51 20.37
N GLY A 277 4.54 -20.40 20.60
CA GLY A 277 5.52 -21.43 20.24
C GLY A 277 5.25 -22.80 20.85
N GLU A 278 4.87 -22.85 22.14
CA GLU A 278 4.48 -24.06 22.86
C GLU A 278 3.25 -24.73 22.23
N LEU A 279 2.19 -23.95 21.96
CA LEU A 279 0.97 -24.46 21.33
C LEU A 279 1.23 -24.92 19.89
N VAL A 280 2.05 -24.19 19.12
CA VAL A 280 2.46 -24.62 17.78
C VAL A 280 3.20 -25.95 17.85
N ASN A 281 4.13 -26.12 18.79
CA ASN A 281 4.82 -27.40 18.97
C ASN A 281 3.85 -28.53 19.34
N TRP A 282 2.88 -28.25 20.23
CA TRP A 282 1.85 -29.21 20.62
C TRP A 282 1.00 -29.72 19.44
N LEU A 283 0.62 -28.81 18.55
CA LEU A 283 -0.14 -29.12 17.33
C LEU A 283 0.74 -29.81 16.28
N TYR A 284 1.97 -29.33 16.09
CA TYR A 284 2.94 -29.90 15.16
C TYR A 284 3.23 -31.37 15.45
N LEU A 285 3.42 -31.74 16.72
CA LEU A 285 3.65 -33.14 17.13
C LEU A 285 2.46 -34.07 16.85
N ARG A 286 1.27 -33.50 16.62
CA ARG A 286 0.05 -34.21 16.22
C ARG A 286 -0.21 -34.12 14.71
N GLY A 287 0.70 -33.53 13.96
CA GLY A 287 0.63 -33.34 12.51
C GLY A 287 -0.27 -32.18 12.07
N PHE A 288 -0.87 -31.41 12.97
CA PHE A 288 -1.82 -30.36 12.59
C PHE A 288 -1.14 -29.11 12.06
N GLU A 289 -1.52 -28.71 10.85
CA GLU A 289 -1.05 -27.50 10.23
C GLU A 289 -2.16 -26.74 9.50
N PRO A 290 -2.22 -25.40 9.61
CA PRO A 290 -3.10 -24.60 8.78
C PRO A 290 -2.70 -24.70 7.32
N VAL A 291 -3.66 -24.75 6.41
CA VAL A 291 -3.40 -24.89 4.97
C VAL A 291 -2.72 -23.61 4.45
N PRO A 292 -1.59 -23.72 3.72
CA PRO A 292 -0.89 -22.57 3.16
C PRO A 292 -1.75 -21.73 2.21
N ALA A 293 -1.52 -20.42 2.19
CA ALA A 293 -2.08 -19.52 1.20
C ALA A 293 -1.48 -19.80 -0.18
N THR A 294 -2.27 -19.61 -1.23
CA THR A 294 -1.86 -19.88 -2.62
C THR A 294 -2.12 -18.66 -3.50
N MET A 295 -1.50 -18.56 -4.67
CA MET A 295 -1.79 -17.54 -5.67
C MET A 295 -1.70 -18.14 -7.07
N GLY A 296 -2.49 -17.63 -8.00
CA GLY A 296 -2.54 -18.11 -9.37
C GLY A 296 -3.34 -19.41 -9.54
N PRO A 297 -4.09 -19.57 -10.64
CA PRO A 297 -4.75 -20.83 -10.97
C PRO A 297 -3.77 -22.01 -11.15
N PRO A 298 -4.13 -23.24 -10.74
CA PRO A 298 -5.19 -23.53 -9.79
C PRO A 298 -4.76 -23.14 -8.37
N TYR A 299 -5.67 -22.54 -7.61
CA TYR A 299 -5.38 -22.10 -6.23
C TYR A 299 -5.36 -23.25 -5.21
N ARG A 300 -5.61 -24.50 -5.63
CA ARG A 300 -5.88 -25.66 -4.75
C ARG A 300 -5.27 -26.93 -5.34
N GLY A 301 -5.26 -28.00 -4.52
CA GLY A 301 -4.57 -29.26 -4.82
C GLY A 301 -3.12 -29.18 -4.37
N LEU A 302 -2.90 -29.36 -3.06
CA LEU A 302 -1.57 -29.24 -2.45
C LEU A 302 -0.94 -30.60 -2.22
N GLU A 303 0.38 -30.65 -2.39
CA GLU A 303 1.23 -31.76 -1.99
C GLU A 303 2.49 -31.21 -1.32
N VAL A 304 3.09 -32.02 -0.44
CA VAL A 304 4.37 -31.70 0.19
C VAL A 304 5.46 -31.72 -0.89
N ASP A 305 6.31 -30.70 -0.91
CA ASP A 305 7.48 -30.73 -1.79
C ASP A 305 8.52 -31.70 -1.22
N THR A 306 8.77 -32.79 -1.94
CA THR A 306 9.65 -33.88 -1.47
C THR A 306 11.14 -33.59 -1.69
N ARG A 307 11.48 -32.46 -2.30
CA ARG A 307 12.87 -32.09 -2.57
C ARG A 307 13.60 -31.68 -1.27
N PRO A 308 14.84 -32.13 -1.03
CA PRO A 308 15.54 -31.81 0.22
C PRO A 308 15.73 -30.31 0.47
N GLU A 309 15.92 -29.50 -0.58
CA GLU A 309 16.05 -28.04 -0.46
C GLU A 309 14.74 -27.33 -0.08
N ALA A 310 13.61 -28.05 -0.16
CA ALA A 310 12.29 -27.56 0.19
C ALA A 310 11.93 -27.82 1.67
N HIS A 311 12.91 -28.32 2.45
CA HIS A 311 12.76 -28.58 3.89
C HIS A 311 13.69 -27.66 4.67
N SER A 312 13.20 -27.14 5.79
CA SER A 312 14.00 -26.38 6.74
C SER A 312 13.79 -26.92 8.15
N VAL A 313 14.82 -26.81 8.99
CA VAL A 313 14.74 -27.21 10.40
C VAL A 313 14.88 -25.95 11.25
N ASP A 314 13.94 -25.72 12.14
CA ASP A 314 14.02 -24.58 13.05
C ASP A 314 14.83 -24.87 14.32
N HIS A 315 14.99 -23.86 15.17
CA HIS A 315 15.75 -23.94 16.42
C HIS A 315 15.18 -24.93 17.45
N LEU A 316 13.93 -25.40 17.29
CA LEU A 316 13.30 -26.43 18.12
C LEU A 316 13.39 -27.83 17.48
N GLY A 317 14.09 -27.96 16.35
CA GLY A 317 14.24 -29.22 15.63
C GLY A 317 13.03 -29.61 14.79
N ARG A 318 12.03 -28.72 14.61
CA ARG A 318 10.87 -29.00 13.77
C ARG A 318 11.27 -28.93 12.31
N VAL A 319 10.89 -29.95 11.55
CA VAL A 319 11.03 -29.99 10.09
C VAL A 319 9.82 -29.30 9.47
N TRP A 320 10.06 -28.16 8.84
CA TRP A 320 9.08 -27.40 8.05
C TRP A 320 9.25 -27.74 6.57
N CYS A 321 8.16 -28.22 5.96
CA CYS A 321 8.14 -28.54 4.54
C CYS A 321 7.47 -27.41 3.76
N GLU A 322 8.04 -27.06 2.62
CA GLU A 322 7.34 -26.27 1.61
C GLU A 322 6.30 -27.13 0.88
N TYR A 323 5.32 -26.47 0.28
CA TYR A 323 4.22 -27.10 -0.44
C TYR A 323 4.23 -26.65 -1.89
N ARG A 324 3.73 -27.50 -2.77
CA ARG A 324 3.50 -27.16 -4.17
C ARG A 324 2.09 -27.54 -4.58
N ILE A 325 1.63 -26.89 -5.64
CA ILE A 325 0.36 -27.22 -6.27
C ILE A 325 0.59 -28.43 -7.17
N SER A 326 -0.23 -29.49 -7.06
CA SER A 326 -0.06 -30.75 -7.79
C SER A 326 -0.16 -30.60 -9.32
N LYS A 327 -0.88 -29.56 -9.79
CA LYS A 327 -1.04 -29.25 -11.22
C LYS A 327 -0.78 -27.75 -11.46
N PRO A 328 0.46 -27.27 -11.27
CA PRO A 328 0.74 -25.84 -11.28
C PRO A 328 0.69 -25.29 -12.71
N GLN A 329 0.24 -24.05 -12.83
CA GLN A 329 0.42 -23.21 -14.02
C GLN A 329 1.51 -22.15 -13.75
N VAL A 330 1.74 -21.27 -14.72
CA VAL A 330 2.84 -20.30 -14.71
C VAL A 330 2.89 -19.45 -13.43
N MET A 331 1.73 -18.97 -12.97
CA MET A 331 1.62 -18.11 -11.79
C MET A 331 1.23 -18.86 -10.51
N SER A 332 1.10 -20.19 -10.54
CA SER A 332 0.81 -20.99 -9.34
C SER A 332 1.93 -20.85 -8.31
N ARG A 333 1.61 -20.31 -7.14
CA ARG A 333 2.54 -20.14 -6.01
C ARG A 333 1.87 -20.61 -4.73
N VAL A 334 2.66 -21.16 -3.83
CA VAL A 334 2.27 -21.42 -2.44
C VAL A 334 3.11 -20.53 -1.55
N PHE A 335 2.47 -19.84 -0.63
CA PHE A 335 3.13 -19.02 0.38
C PHE A 335 3.18 -19.83 1.67
N GLY A 336 4.23 -20.63 1.81
CA GLY A 336 4.46 -21.54 2.93
C GLY A 336 4.27 -20.92 4.33
N PRO A 337 4.59 -19.64 4.58
CA PRO A 337 4.35 -19.01 5.89
C PRO A 337 2.93 -18.50 6.14
N LEU A 338 2.06 -18.43 5.14
CA LEU A 338 0.77 -17.73 5.22
C LEU A 338 -0.40 -18.72 5.18
N THR A 339 -1.54 -18.39 5.80
CA THR A 339 -2.81 -19.14 5.69
C THR A 339 -3.96 -18.19 5.35
N ARG A 340 -5.00 -18.71 4.70
CA ARG A 340 -6.18 -17.95 4.26
C ARG A 340 -7.39 -18.26 5.13
N PHE A 341 -8.30 -17.29 5.22
CA PHE A 341 -9.61 -17.51 5.81
C PHE A 341 -10.43 -18.55 5.02
N LYS A 342 -11.14 -19.41 5.75
CA LYS A 342 -12.11 -20.36 5.22
C LYS A 342 -13.45 -19.66 5.01
N PHE A 343 -13.56 -18.86 3.96
CA PHE A 343 -14.78 -18.10 3.62
C PHE A 343 -15.95 -18.96 3.09
N TYR A 344 -15.64 -20.16 2.60
CA TYR A 344 -16.60 -21.11 2.05
C TYR A 344 -16.35 -22.49 2.63
N ASP A 345 -17.34 -23.37 2.55
CA ASP A 345 -17.15 -24.80 2.81
C ASP A 345 -16.44 -25.53 1.65
N ARG A 346 -16.31 -26.85 1.76
CA ARG A 346 -15.63 -27.70 0.79
C ARG A 346 -16.61 -28.72 0.21
N LEU A 347 -16.42 -29.05 -1.07
CA LEU A 347 -17.14 -30.15 -1.69
C LEU A 347 -16.59 -31.48 -1.19
N ASN A 348 -17.45 -32.49 -1.07
CA ASN A 348 -17.07 -33.88 -0.75
C ASN A 348 -16.08 -33.99 0.42
N ASP A 349 -16.32 -33.24 1.51
CA ASP A 349 -15.43 -33.21 2.68
C ASP A 349 -13.95 -32.91 2.35
N ASN A 350 -13.73 -32.06 1.35
CA ASN A 350 -12.41 -31.61 0.88
C ASN A 350 -11.52 -32.68 0.24
N VAL A 351 -12.07 -33.84 -0.16
CA VAL A 351 -11.28 -34.94 -0.77
C VAL A 351 -10.43 -34.46 -1.98
N ASP A 352 -10.98 -33.56 -2.80
CA ASP A 352 -10.33 -33.06 -4.02
C ASP A 352 -9.84 -31.59 -3.89
N TRP A 353 -9.74 -31.05 -2.67
CA TRP A 353 -9.40 -29.65 -2.39
C TRP A 353 -10.37 -28.60 -2.98
N GLU A 354 -11.57 -29.01 -3.38
CA GLU A 354 -12.53 -28.13 -4.04
C GLU A 354 -13.35 -27.28 -3.06
N ILE A 355 -13.46 -25.98 -3.36
CA ILE A 355 -14.26 -25.02 -2.61
C ILE A 355 -15.73 -25.11 -3.06
N ASP A 356 -16.66 -25.20 -2.11
CA ASP A 356 -18.10 -25.10 -2.39
C ASP A 356 -18.55 -23.63 -2.36
N PHE A 357 -18.42 -22.93 -3.49
CA PHE A 357 -18.85 -21.54 -3.64
C PHE A 357 -20.37 -21.32 -3.46
N LYS A 358 -21.17 -22.38 -3.30
CA LYS A 358 -22.61 -22.27 -2.97
C LYS A 358 -22.87 -22.29 -1.46
N LYS A 359 -21.86 -22.58 -0.65
CA LYS A 359 -21.93 -22.63 0.81
C LYS A 359 -20.94 -21.65 1.45
N PRO A 360 -21.22 -20.33 1.38
CA PRO A 360 -20.44 -19.35 2.14
C PRO A 360 -20.57 -19.64 3.64
N ARG A 361 -19.56 -19.23 4.42
CA ARG A 361 -19.54 -19.34 5.89
C ARG A 361 -19.74 -17.95 6.51
N PRO A 362 -20.98 -17.47 6.75
CA PRO A 362 -21.25 -16.09 7.16
C PRO A 362 -20.43 -15.65 8.39
N ALA A 363 -20.21 -16.54 9.35
CA ALA A 363 -19.40 -16.26 10.54
C ALA A 363 -17.95 -15.88 10.19
N THR A 364 -17.31 -16.55 9.22
CA THR A 364 -15.95 -16.19 8.79
C THR A 364 -15.91 -14.86 8.04
N TRP A 365 -16.93 -14.58 7.22
CA TRP A 365 -17.05 -13.28 6.53
C TRP A 365 -17.20 -12.14 7.53
N GLN A 366 -18.10 -12.29 8.50
CA GLN A 366 -18.31 -11.32 9.56
C GLN A 366 -17.05 -11.14 10.40
N TYR A 367 -16.39 -12.24 10.79
CA TYR A 367 -15.15 -12.21 11.56
C TYR A 367 -14.02 -11.43 10.86
N PHE A 368 -13.95 -11.51 9.53
CA PHE A 368 -13.02 -10.73 8.73
C PHE A 368 -13.44 -9.26 8.65
N THR A 369 -14.70 -8.98 8.31
CA THR A 369 -15.16 -7.60 8.09
C THR A 369 -15.21 -6.78 9.37
N SER A 370 -15.63 -7.38 10.49
CA SER A 370 -15.73 -6.70 11.78
C SER A 370 -14.38 -6.22 12.28
N PHE A 371 -13.32 -7.01 12.13
CA PHE A 371 -11.97 -6.59 12.53
C PHE A 371 -11.52 -5.31 11.82
N TYR A 372 -11.61 -5.26 10.49
CA TYR A 372 -11.19 -4.07 9.74
C TYR A 372 -12.16 -2.89 9.92
N GLU A 373 -13.45 -3.14 10.15
CA GLU A 373 -14.41 -2.10 10.52
C GLU A 373 -14.04 -1.43 11.86
N GLU A 374 -13.68 -2.23 12.86
CA GLU A 374 -13.22 -1.77 14.17
C GLU A 374 -11.93 -0.94 14.05
N VAL A 375 -10.96 -1.42 13.27
CA VAL A 375 -9.71 -0.68 12.98
C VAL A 375 -10.03 0.65 12.31
N ARG A 376 -10.88 0.65 11.28
CA ARG A 376 -11.32 1.87 10.60
C ARG A 376 -11.96 2.84 11.59
N ARG A 377 -12.85 2.36 12.46
CA ARG A 377 -13.57 3.20 13.44
C ARG A 377 -12.64 3.76 14.51
N GLU A 378 -11.70 2.96 15.02
CA GLU A 378 -10.77 3.39 16.08
C GLU A 378 -9.79 4.46 15.59
N TYR A 379 -9.27 4.29 14.37
CA TYR A 379 -8.19 5.13 13.84
C TYR A 379 -8.64 6.13 12.78
N ASN A 380 -9.88 6.03 12.31
CA ASN A 380 -10.49 6.88 11.27
C ASN A 380 -9.82 6.77 9.89
N PHE A 381 -9.51 5.58 9.40
CA PHE A 381 -8.99 5.40 8.03
C PHE A 381 -10.04 5.75 6.96
N ASP A 382 -9.59 6.36 5.85
CA ASP A 382 -10.44 6.86 4.75
C ASP A 382 -10.61 5.88 3.59
N PHE A 383 -9.67 4.96 3.43
CA PHE A 383 -9.70 3.98 2.36
C PHE A 383 -8.95 2.71 2.77
N MET A 384 -9.17 1.65 2.00
CA MET A 384 -8.35 0.45 2.06
C MET A 384 -7.57 0.27 0.78
N ARG A 385 -6.34 -0.24 0.92
CA ARG A 385 -5.65 -0.93 -0.15
C ARG A 385 -5.88 -2.43 0.04
N GLY A 386 -6.57 -3.08 -0.91
CA GLY A 386 -6.79 -4.52 -0.85
C GLY A 386 -5.55 -5.28 -1.31
N ASP A 387 -4.94 -6.05 -0.41
CA ASP A 387 -3.80 -6.89 -0.76
C ASP A 387 -4.22 -8.13 -1.55
N MET A 388 -3.47 -8.45 -2.61
CA MET A 388 -3.80 -9.52 -3.55
C MET A 388 -5.28 -9.47 -3.95
N SER A 389 -5.77 -8.41 -4.60
CA SER A 389 -7.20 -8.23 -4.96
C SER A 389 -7.77 -9.25 -5.99
N HIS A 390 -7.31 -10.49 -5.95
CA HIS A 390 -7.68 -11.65 -6.76
C HIS A 390 -7.68 -12.94 -5.91
N VAL A 391 -7.98 -12.86 -4.59
CA VAL A 391 -7.78 -13.96 -3.62
C VAL A 391 -8.67 -15.17 -3.86
N GLN A 392 -9.93 -14.98 -4.25
CA GLN A 392 -10.92 -16.07 -4.33
C GLN A 392 -11.76 -16.07 -5.60
N MET A 393 -11.12 -15.85 -6.74
CA MET A 393 -11.80 -15.96 -8.03
C MET A 393 -12.34 -17.38 -8.28
N ARG A 394 -13.52 -17.46 -8.89
CA ARG A 394 -14.22 -18.72 -9.10
C ARG A 394 -13.57 -19.46 -10.30
N PRO A 395 -13.40 -20.80 -10.26
CA PRO A 395 -12.80 -21.56 -11.37
C PRO A 395 -13.48 -21.42 -12.73
N LYS A 396 -14.74 -20.97 -12.76
CA LYS A 396 -15.51 -20.70 -13.99
C LYS A 396 -15.36 -19.26 -14.51
N GLY A 397 -14.43 -18.49 -13.94
CA GLY A 397 -14.23 -17.07 -14.23
C GLY A 397 -15.14 -16.15 -13.40
N VAL A 398 -15.21 -14.89 -13.82
CA VAL A 398 -15.99 -13.82 -13.17
C VAL A 398 -17.49 -14.02 -13.43
N PRO A 399 -18.34 -14.12 -12.39
CA PRO A 399 -19.78 -14.15 -12.55
C PRO A 399 -20.33 -12.83 -13.09
N LEU A 400 -21.36 -12.89 -13.95
CA LEU A 400 -22.09 -11.71 -14.41
C LEU A 400 -22.80 -10.93 -13.28
N LYS A 401 -23.15 -11.64 -12.21
CA LYS A 401 -23.73 -11.07 -10.99
C LYS A 401 -23.04 -11.71 -9.80
N VAL A 402 -22.57 -10.87 -8.90
CA VAL A 402 -21.94 -11.28 -7.65
C VAL A 402 -22.88 -11.07 -6.47
N ASP A 403 -22.70 -11.89 -5.45
CA ASP A 403 -23.39 -11.79 -4.17
C ASP A 403 -22.43 -11.20 -3.12
N GLN A 404 -22.93 -10.92 -1.92
CA GLN A 404 -22.14 -10.32 -0.83
C GLN A 404 -20.96 -11.20 -0.33
N TYR A 405 -20.87 -12.45 -0.77
CA TYR A 405 -19.81 -13.38 -0.41
C TYR A 405 -18.84 -13.62 -1.58
N TYR A 406 -18.86 -12.80 -2.64
CA TYR A 406 -17.97 -13.02 -3.76
C TYR A 406 -16.49 -12.73 -3.46
N ASP A 407 -16.21 -11.61 -2.81
CA ASP A 407 -14.84 -11.15 -2.55
C ASP A 407 -14.73 -10.46 -1.16
N PRO A 408 -13.69 -10.78 -0.35
CA PRO A 408 -13.54 -10.23 1.00
C PRO A 408 -13.34 -8.71 1.03
N HIS A 409 -12.64 -8.13 0.06
CA HIS A 409 -12.44 -6.68 0.01
C HIS A 409 -13.74 -5.99 -0.36
N GLN A 410 -14.49 -6.51 -1.34
CA GLN A 410 -15.83 -6.00 -1.65
C GLN A 410 -16.74 -6.02 -0.42
N ALA A 411 -16.80 -7.16 0.28
CA ALA A 411 -17.65 -7.33 1.44
C ALA A 411 -17.33 -6.31 2.54
N LEU A 412 -16.03 -6.05 2.80
CA LEU A 412 -15.60 -5.03 3.74
C LEU A 412 -15.97 -3.62 3.28
N GLY A 413 -15.70 -3.28 2.01
CA GLY A 413 -16.01 -1.96 1.45
C GLY A 413 -17.50 -1.64 1.51
N LEU A 414 -18.36 -2.61 1.17
CA LEU A 414 -19.82 -2.48 1.30
C LEU A 414 -20.27 -2.40 2.76
N HIS A 415 -19.59 -3.09 3.67
CA HIS A 415 -19.89 -3.05 5.09
C HIS A 415 -19.63 -1.66 5.68
N ILE A 416 -18.45 -1.08 5.44
CA ILE A 416 -18.06 0.24 5.97
C ILE A 416 -18.88 1.37 5.33
N ARG A 417 -19.17 1.30 4.01
CA ARG A 417 -19.91 2.36 3.30
C ARG A 417 -21.35 2.57 3.77
N LYS A 418 -21.90 1.68 4.60
CA LYS A 418 -23.19 1.91 5.30
C LYS A 418 -23.14 3.11 6.24
N GLU A 419 -21.97 3.37 6.84
CA GLU A 419 -21.76 4.47 7.78
C GLU A 419 -20.85 5.57 7.21
N VAL A 420 -19.90 5.18 6.34
CA VAL A 420 -18.90 6.07 5.76
C VAL A 420 -18.95 5.96 4.24
N PRO A 421 -19.89 6.66 3.56
CA PRO A 421 -20.14 6.50 2.12
C PRO A 421 -18.91 6.79 1.23
N TYR A 422 -17.95 7.55 1.74
CA TYR A 422 -16.72 7.92 1.05
C TYR A 422 -15.56 6.95 1.24
N PHE A 423 -15.72 5.87 2.02
CA PHE A 423 -14.64 4.91 2.24
C PHE A 423 -14.31 4.14 0.96
N ALA A 424 -13.13 4.40 0.39
CA ALA A 424 -12.76 3.93 -0.94
C ALA A 424 -11.97 2.61 -0.94
N TYR A 425 -11.99 1.91 -2.08
CA TYR A 425 -11.25 0.69 -2.34
C TYR A 425 -10.19 0.90 -3.45
N PHE A 426 -8.91 0.86 -3.05
CA PHE A 426 -7.77 0.80 -3.96
C PHE A 426 -7.26 -0.65 -4.10
N ALA A 427 -7.47 -1.28 -5.25
CA ALA A 427 -7.13 -2.68 -5.47
C ALA A 427 -5.64 -2.89 -5.81
N GLU A 428 -4.98 -3.88 -5.20
CA GLU A 428 -3.72 -4.38 -5.72
C GLU A 428 -3.99 -5.40 -6.82
N THR A 429 -4.03 -4.91 -8.05
CA THR A 429 -3.95 -5.75 -9.24
C THR A 429 -2.93 -5.20 -10.24
N PHE A 430 -2.50 -6.05 -11.17
CA PHE A 430 -1.47 -5.72 -12.16
C PHE A 430 -2.01 -5.64 -13.60
N LEU A 431 -3.33 -5.71 -13.78
CA LEU A 431 -4.00 -5.68 -15.08
C LEU A 431 -3.45 -6.79 -16.00
N ALA A 432 -3.31 -7.99 -15.45
CA ALA A 432 -2.83 -9.16 -16.15
C ALA A 432 -3.86 -9.67 -17.17
N ALA A 433 -3.37 -10.45 -18.13
CA ALA A 433 -4.25 -11.13 -19.09
C ALA A 433 -5.21 -12.11 -18.38
N PRO A 434 -6.38 -12.39 -18.97
CA PRO A 434 -7.32 -13.37 -18.43
C PRO A 434 -6.65 -14.71 -18.15
N ASP A 435 -7.09 -15.37 -17.07
CA ASP A 435 -6.60 -16.69 -16.64
C ASP A 435 -5.10 -16.77 -16.28
N PHE A 436 -4.39 -15.63 -16.23
CA PHE A 436 -2.96 -15.61 -15.94
C PHE A 436 -2.66 -15.50 -14.43
N MET A 437 -3.08 -14.41 -13.79
CA MET A 437 -2.93 -14.20 -12.34
C MET A 437 -4.08 -14.79 -11.54
N ALA A 438 -5.24 -14.95 -12.17
CA ALA A 438 -6.47 -15.36 -11.55
C ALA A 438 -7.44 -15.96 -12.57
N TYR A 439 -8.49 -16.67 -12.13
CA TYR A 439 -9.49 -17.24 -13.03
C TYR A 439 -10.37 -16.16 -13.68
N GLY A 440 -10.51 -16.16 -15.00
CA GLY A 440 -11.32 -15.19 -15.73
C GLY A 440 -10.59 -13.85 -15.99
N ASP A 441 -11.37 -12.85 -16.39
CA ASP A 441 -10.88 -11.51 -16.74
C ASP A 441 -10.74 -10.62 -15.48
N GLU A 442 -9.56 -10.06 -15.27
CA GLU A 442 -9.26 -9.23 -14.08
C GLU A 442 -10.00 -7.90 -14.11
N LEU A 443 -10.29 -7.33 -15.29
CA LEU A 443 -11.03 -6.07 -15.40
C LEU A 443 -12.48 -6.26 -14.99
N ASP A 444 -13.11 -7.34 -15.46
CA ASP A 444 -14.47 -7.68 -15.07
C ASP A 444 -14.54 -7.98 -13.57
N HIS A 445 -13.49 -8.60 -12.98
CA HIS A 445 -13.41 -8.80 -11.54
C HIS A 445 -13.42 -7.48 -10.76
N LEU A 446 -12.55 -6.53 -11.15
CA LEU A 446 -12.46 -5.21 -10.53
C LEU A 446 -13.80 -4.46 -10.53
N GLU A 447 -14.57 -4.55 -11.61
CA GLU A 447 -15.91 -3.96 -11.68
C GLU A 447 -16.89 -4.67 -10.74
N GLN A 448 -16.85 -6.01 -10.68
CA GLN A 448 -17.73 -6.76 -9.79
C GLN A 448 -17.43 -6.52 -8.32
N VAL A 449 -16.17 -6.30 -7.93
CA VAL A 449 -15.79 -6.03 -6.52
C VAL A 449 -15.92 -4.57 -6.11
N GLU A 450 -16.40 -3.71 -7.01
CA GLU A 450 -16.51 -2.26 -6.81
C GLU A 450 -15.19 -1.60 -6.41
N ALA A 451 -14.09 -1.98 -7.06
CA ALA A 451 -12.82 -1.27 -6.90
C ALA A 451 -12.95 0.14 -7.49
N ASP A 452 -12.54 1.16 -6.73
CA ASP A 452 -12.56 2.54 -7.21
C ASP A 452 -11.37 2.82 -8.13
N ALA A 453 -10.20 2.35 -7.70
CA ALA A 453 -8.97 2.43 -8.45
C ALA A 453 -8.14 1.15 -8.29
N THR A 454 -7.19 0.94 -9.19
CA THR A 454 -6.24 -0.18 -9.11
C THR A 454 -4.81 0.27 -9.36
N LEU A 455 -3.86 -0.43 -8.74
CA LEU A 455 -2.43 -0.16 -8.83
C LEU A 455 -1.87 -0.25 -10.27
N GLY A 456 -2.18 -1.30 -11.02
CA GLY A 456 -1.59 -1.54 -12.32
C GLY A 456 -0.10 -1.94 -12.29
N ASP A 457 0.55 -1.90 -13.45
CA ASP A 457 1.87 -2.42 -13.78
C ASP A 457 2.83 -1.44 -14.48
N LEU A 458 2.46 -0.17 -14.71
CA LEU A 458 3.31 0.83 -15.40
C LEU A 458 4.69 1.06 -14.73
N GLN A 459 4.79 0.83 -13.43
CA GLN A 459 6.05 0.85 -12.68
C GLN A 459 7.02 -0.25 -13.08
N SER A 460 6.55 -1.29 -13.77
CA SER A 460 7.33 -2.46 -14.18
C SER A 460 7.85 -2.38 -15.62
N VAL A 461 7.76 -1.20 -16.24
CA VAL A 461 8.16 -0.98 -17.64
C VAL A 461 8.95 0.31 -17.77
N PRO A 462 10.14 0.36 -18.40
CA PRO A 462 10.90 1.59 -18.59
C PRO A 462 10.14 2.67 -19.38
N VAL A 463 10.26 3.92 -18.97
CA VAL A 463 9.75 5.05 -19.77
C VAL A 463 10.53 5.15 -21.07
N GLY A 464 9.82 5.30 -22.19
CA GLY A 464 10.40 5.36 -23.53
C GLY A 464 10.54 4.01 -24.23
N ASP A 465 10.06 2.93 -23.59
CA ASP A 465 9.83 1.65 -24.24
C ASP A 465 8.47 1.63 -24.97
N TRP A 466 8.34 0.81 -26.02
CA TRP A 466 7.07 0.61 -26.73
C TRP A 466 6.04 -0.08 -25.82
N GLU A 467 6.46 -0.95 -24.90
CA GLU A 467 5.57 -1.59 -23.92
C GLU A 467 4.91 -0.55 -23.02
N PHE A 468 5.68 0.45 -22.57
CA PHE A 468 5.17 1.54 -21.74
C PHE A 468 4.11 2.34 -22.49
N MET A 469 4.35 2.66 -23.76
CA MET A 469 3.39 3.38 -24.61
C MET A 469 2.09 2.58 -24.80
N ARG A 470 2.20 1.27 -25.00
CA ARG A 470 1.06 0.36 -25.16
C ARG A 470 0.23 0.27 -23.87
N HIS A 471 0.88 0.06 -22.73
CA HIS A 471 0.20 -0.05 -21.44
C HIS A 471 -0.44 1.28 -21.08
N PHE A 472 0.26 2.40 -21.27
CA PHE A 472 -0.30 3.71 -20.98
C PHE A 472 -1.49 4.05 -21.88
N ARG A 473 -1.44 3.73 -23.18
CA ARG A 473 -2.63 3.88 -24.04
C ARG A 473 -3.80 3.06 -23.52
N TRP A 474 -3.54 1.80 -23.16
CA TRP A 474 -4.56 0.90 -22.65
C TRP A 474 -5.20 1.42 -21.36
N TYR A 475 -4.42 2.04 -20.46
CA TYR A 475 -4.96 2.64 -19.23
C TYR A 475 -5.96 3.76 -19.53
N LEU A 476 -5.69 4.56 -20.56
CA LEU A 476 -6.64 5.59 -21.00
C LEU A 476 -7.91 4.99 -21.62
N ASP A 477 -7.79 3.86 -22.31
CA ASP A 477 -8.95 3.12 -22.79
C ASP A 477 -9.79 2.58 -21.61
N LEU A 478 -9.15 2.02 -20.59
CA LEU A 478 -9.81 1.54 -19.38
C LEU A 478 -10.51 2.69 -18.63
N LEU A 479 -9.83 3.83 -18.43
CA LEU A 479 -10.39 5.00 -17.75
C LEU A 479 -11.70 5.49 -18.40
N HIS A 480 -11.84 5.35 -19.72
CA HIS A 480 -13.05 5.75 -20.43
C HIS A 480 -14.12 4.67 -20.55
N THR A 481 -13.76 3.40 -20.37
CA THR A 481 -14.65 2.27 -20.68
C THR A 481 -15.03 1.41 -19.47
N ARG A 482 -14.33 1.57 -18.34
CA ARG A 482 -14.54 0.78 -17.13
C ARG A 482 -14.95 1.65 -15.95
N ALA A 483 -15.57 1.01 -14.95
CA ALA A 483 -16.03 1.70 -13.75
C ALA A 483 -14.91 2.04 -12.75
N PHE A 484 -13.73 1.45 -12.86
CA PHE A 484 -12.56 1.72 -12.01
C PHE A 484 -11.49 2.53 -12.76
N SER A 485 -10.61 3.20 -12.01
CA SER A 485 -9.48 3.94 -12.59
C SER A 485 -8.14 3.19 -12.40
N PRO A 486 -7.39 2.88 -13.48
CA PRO A 486 -6.03 2.40 -13.31
C PRO A 486 -5.11 3.55 -12.85
N SER A 487 -4.22 3.28 -11.91
CA SER A 487 -3.30 4.27 -11.37
C SER A 487 -2.08 4.45 -12.28
N PHE A 488 -1.69 5.69 -12.54
CA PHE A 488 -0.39 6.03 -13.12
C PHE A 488 0.70 5.79 -12.06
N THR A 489 1.02 4.52 -11.81
CA THR A 489 1.95 4.13 -10.76
C THR A 489 3.39 4.46 -11.14
N ILE A 490 4.00 5.34 -10.34
CA ILE A 490 5.36 5.83 -10.51
C ILE A 490 6.34 4.74 -10.05
N MET A 491 6.21 4.35 -8.78
CA MET A 491 7.01 3.31 -8.12
C MET A 491 6.18 2.77 -6.95
N THR A 492 6.37 1.51 -6.58
CA THR A 492 5.78 0.93 -5.37
C THR A 492 6.89 0.44 -4.46
N GLY A 493 6.60 0.26 -3.17
CA GLY A 493 7.54 -0.40 -2.26
C GLY A 493 7.91 -1.82 -2.71
N ASP A 494 7.04 -2.51 -3.47
CA ASP A 494 7.36 -3.82 -4.07
C ASP A 494 8.36 -3.75 -5.22
N LYS A 495 8.30 -2.66 -6.01
CA LYS A 495 9.20 -2.45 -7.16
C LYS A 495 10.45 -1.66 -6.82
N ASP A 496 10.57 -1.15 -5.60
CA ASP A 496 11.82 -0.68 -5.07
C ASP A 496 12.65 -1.86 -4.53
N ASP A 497 13.15 -2.65 -5.48
CA ASP A 497 13.89 -3.90 -5.31
C ASP A 497 14.95 -3.99 -6.42
N PRO A 498 16.14 -4.59 -6.16
CA PRO A 498 17.24 -4.61 -7.11
C PRO A 498 16.88 -5.17 -8.49
N ARG A 499 15.92 -6.10 -8.56
CA ARG A 499 15.47 -6.73 -9.81
C ARG A 499 14.86 -5.73 -10.80
N PHE A 500 14.43 -4.57 -10.30
CA PHE A 500 13.66 -3.58 -11.05
C PHE A 500 14.41 -2.26 -11.28
N ASP A 501 15.67 -2.17 -10.84
CA ASP A 501 16.51 -0.97 -11.00
C ASP A 501 16.48 -0.37 -12.41
N ARG A 502 16.51 -1.24 -13.42
CA ARG A 502 16.49 -0.85 -14.84
C ARG A 502 15.28 0.03 -15.24
N PHE A 503 14.18 -0.03 -14.48
CA PHE A 503 12.96 0.74 -14.76
C PHE A 503 13.05 2.20 -14.31
N TYR A 504 14.04 2.52 -13.47
CA TYR A 504 14.23 3.82 -12.82
C TYR A 504 15.56 4.49 -13.17
N LEU A 505 16.26 4.01 -14.19
CA LEU A 505 17.49 4.64 -14.67
C LEU A 505 17.21 5.98 -15.39
N ASP A 506 16.09 6.06 -16.10
CA ASP A 506 15.70 7.23 -16.89
C ASP A 506 14.19 7.52 -16.74
N GLY A 507 13.78 8.77 -16.97
CA GLY A 507 12.37 9.14 -17.09
C GLY A 507 11.61 9.33 -15.77
N ASN A 508 12.32 9.36 -14.64
CA ASN A 508 11.72 9.54 -13.31
C ASN A 508 10.98 10.89 -13.18
N GLU A 509 11.55 11.98 -13.69
CA GLU A 509 10.92 13.29 -13.74
C GLU A 509 9.64 13.26 -14.55
N LEU A 510 9.63 12.50 -15.65
CA LEU A 510 8.48 12.38 -16.53
C LEU A 510 7.36 11.56 -15.90
N ARG A 511 7.70 10.50 -15.15
CA ARG A 511 6.71 9.75 -14.37
C ARG A 511 6.00 10.66 -13.37
N LEU A 512 6.75 11.44 -12.59
CA LEU A 512 6.15 12.36 -11.63
C LEU A 512 5.36 13.47 -12.34
N PHE A 513 5.88 14.04 -13.42
CA PHE A 513 5.18 15.06 -14.20
C PHE A 513 3.81 14.56 -14.68
N ILE A 514 3.74 13.37 -15.27
CA ILE A 514 2.47 12.81 -15.74
C ILE A 514 1.57 12.46 -14.55
N GLY A 515 2.10 11.79 -13.52
CA GLY A 515 1.32 11.41 -12.35
C GLY A 515 0.70 12.60 -11.61
N LEU A 516 1.34 13.77 -11.62
CA LEU A 516 0.79 14.98 -10.98
C LEU A 516 -0.12 15.81 -11.88
N PHE A 517 0.04 15.77 -13.21
CA PHE A 517 -0.73 16.66 -14.11
C PHE A 517 -1.72 15.94 -15.04
N LEU A 518 -1.81 14.61 -14.98
CA LEU A 518 -2.92 13.84 -15.53
C LEU A 518 -4.03 13.76 -14.48
N THR A 519 -4.77 14.85 -14.32
CA THR A 519 -5.62 15.11 -13.14
C THR A 519 -6.90 14.29 -13.05
N ASP A 520 -7.22 13.51 -14.08
CA ASP A 520 -8.35 12.60 -14.13
C ASP A 520 -7.98 11.12 -13.99
N MET A 521 -6.70 10.84 -13.68
CA MET A 521 -6.18 9.51 -13.37
C MET A 521 -5.48 9.57 -12.00
N PRO A 522 -5.65 8.56 -11.12
CA PRO A 522 -4.92 8.55 -9.87
C PRO A 522 -3.44 8.20 -10.12
N SER A 523 -2.55 8.50 -9.19
CA SER A 523 -1.15 8.04 -9.25
C SER A 523 -0.71 7.44 -7.92
N TYR A 524 0.35 6.61 -7.95
CA TYR A 524 0.89 5.98 -6.75
C TYR A 524 2.43 6.08 -6.75
N MET A 525 2.99 6.55 -5.64
CA MET A 525 4.43 6.70 -5.44
C MET A 525 4.86 6.07 -4.12
N GLY A 526 5.76 5.09 -4.17
CA GLY A 526 6.43 4.58 -2.98
C GLY A 526 7.39 5.61 -2.39
N LEU A 527 7.44 5.69 -1.06
CA LEU A 527 8.43 6.45 -0.31
C LEU A 527 9.84 6.12 -0.80
N GLY A 528 10.70 7.15 -0.90
CA GLY A 528 12.10 6.97 -1.26
C GLY A 528 12.37 7.25 -2.73
N PHE A 529 11.35 7.23 -3.60
CA PHE A 529 11.46 7.58 -5.01
C PHE A 529 12.16 8.94 -5.21
N GLU A 530 11.91 9.89 -4.31
CA GLU A 530 12.38 11.27 -4.42
C GLU A 530 13.90 11.44 -4.36
N GLN A 531 14.56 10.51 -3.68
CA GLN A 531 16.00 10.53 -3.44
C GLN A 531 16.68 9.28 -3.99
N ARG A 532 15.95 8.46 -4.76
CA ARG A 532 16.43 7.17 -5.23
C ARG A 532 17.68 7.31 -6.09
N ASP A 533 18.70 6.52 -5.77
CA ASP A 533 19.92 6.46 -6.57
C ASP A 533 19.70 5.69 -7.88
N ALA A 534 20.47 6.07 -8.90
CA ALA A 534 20.51 5.35 -10.16
C ALA A 534 21.43 4.12 -10.02
N HIS A 535 20.85 3.01 -9.57
CA HIS A 535 21.55 1.74 -9.44
C HIS A 535 21.71 1.06 -10.81
N LEU A 536 22.84 1.28 -11.48
CA LEU A 536 23.17 0.55 -12.73
C LEU A 536 23.42 -0.94 -12.50
N GLN A 537 23.76 -1.30 -11.27
CA GLN A 537 23.85 -2.64 -10.72
C GLN A 537 23.17 -2.62 -9.35
N PRO A 538 22.65 -3.76 -8.88
CA PRO A 538 22.09 -3.89 -7.53
C PRO A 538 22.95 -3.20 -6.46
N GLY A 539 22.36 -2.24 -5.76
CA GLY A 539 22.94 -1.66 -4.55
C GLY A 539 22.83 -2.62 -3.36
N PRO A 540 23.38 -2.23 -2.20
CA PRO A 540 23.12 -2.92 -0.95
C PRO A 540 21.62 -2.95 -0.61
N ASN A 541 21.18 -4.01 0.06
CA ASN A 541 19.77 -4.26 0.37
C ASN A 541 19.13 -3.13 1.18
N GLU A 542 19.91 -2.41 1.98
CA GLU A 542 19.47 -1.28 2.81
C GLU A 542 18.92 -0.10 1.99
N HIS A 543 19.19 -0.03 0.69
CA HIS A 543 18.69 1.01 -0.21
C HIS A 543 17.29 0.72 -0.79
N TYR A 544 16.71 -0.44 -0.49
CA TYR A 544 15.48 -0.92 -1.11
C TYR A 544 14.38 -1.11 -0.08
N THR A 545 13.31 -0.32 -0.19
CA THR A 545 12.19 -0.35 0.77
C THR A 545 11.47 -1.70 0.81
N LYS A 546 11.49 -2.49 -0.29
CA LYS A 546 10.94 -3.87 -0.32
C LYS A 546 11.57 -4.76 0.74
N LEU A 547 12.87 -4.62 0.96
CA LEU A 547 13.62 -5.55 1.82
C LEU A 547 13.39 -5.27 3.31
N TYR A 548 12.77 -4.14 3.64
CA TYR A 548 12.27 -3.83 4.99
C TYR A 548 10.84 -4.32 5.24
N VAL A 549 10.18 -4.95 4.27
CA VAL A 549 8.92 -5.67 4.54
C VAL A 549 9.17 -6.91 5.41
N PHE A 550 10.40 -7.44 5.38
CA PHE A 550 10.85 -8.59 6.16
C PHE A 550 11.97 -8.17 7.12
N ARG A 551 12.29 -9.02 8.10
CA ARG A 551 13.62 -9.01 8.75
C ARG A 551 14.22 -10.39 8.62
N ILE A 552 15.21 -10.49 7.75
CA ILE A 552 15.90 -11.74 7.45
C ILE A 552 17.35 -11.52 7.86
N ASP A 553 17.87 -12.36 8.75
CA ASP A 553 19.22 -12.17 9.30
C ASP A 553 20.32 -12.82 8.42
N GLN A 554 19.94 -13.67 7.45
CA GLN A 554 20.88 -14.44 6.62
C GLN A 554 20.43 -14.57 5.16
N GLY A 555 21.39 -14.67 4.25
CA GLY A 555 21.16 -14.87 2.81
C GLY A 555 20.99 -13.58 2.01
N ASP A 556 20.72 -13.71 0.72
CA ASP A 556 20.78 -12.61 -0.27
C ASP A 556 19.76 -11.48 -0.05
N LYS A 557 18.75 -11.70 0.80
CA LYS A 557 17.72 -10.72 1.15
C LYS A 557 17.91 -10.09 2.53
N ALA A 558 19.00 -10.44 3.23
CA ALA A 558 19.26 -9.91 4.55
C ALA A 558 19.56 -8.41 4.52
N THR A 559 19.13 -7.70 5.56
CA THR A 559 19.49 -6.31 5.83
C THR A 559 20.23 -6.25 7.16
N HIS A 560 21.28 -5.42 7.24
CA HIS A 560 22.18 -5.36 8.40
C HIS A 560 22.10 -4.03 9.16
N GLY A 561 21.22 -3.13 8.74
CA GLY A 561 21.09 -1.80 9.33
C GLY A 561 19.76 -1.12 8.99
N PRO A 562 19.57 0.13 9.44
CA PRO A 562 18.41 0.93 9.08
C PRO A 562 18.40 1.23 7.58
N TYR A 563 17.22 1.54 7.05
CA TYR A 563 17.07 1.94 5.65
C TYR A 563 17.97 3.13 5.31
N VAL A 564 18.68 3.03 4.19
CA VAL A 564 19.60 4.04 3.69
C VAL A 564 18.91 4.78 2.55
N TRP A 565 18.54 6.03 2.83
CA TRP A 565 18.06 6.94 1.79
C TRP A 565 19.11 7.14 0.71
N GLY A 566 18.67 7.20 -0.54
CA GLY A 566 19.57 7.52 -1.65
C GLY A 566 20.13 8.95 -1.57
N GLY A 567 21.28 9.14 -2.20
CA GLY A 567 22.02 10.39 -2.26
C GLY A 567 21.69 11.26 -3.48
N ASN A 568 20.63 10.95 -4.23
CA ASN A 568 20.32 11.58 -5.51
C ASN A 568 19.64 12.95 -5.35
N TYR A 569 20.38 13.93 -4.83
CA TYR A 569 19.89 15.30 -4.64
C TYR A 569 19.57 16.02 -5.96
N GLU A 570 20.17 15.59 -7.06
CA GLU A 570 19.88 16.13 -8.38
C GLU A 570 18.47 15.72 -8.84
N LEU A 571 18.13 14.43 -8.72
CA LEU A 571 16.77 13.95 -8.94
C LEU A 571 15.80 14.70 -8.03
N PHE A 572 16.06 14.76 -6.73
CA PHE A 572 15.20 15.48 -5.78
C PHE A 572 14.97 16.92 -6.22
N SER A 573 16.02 17.67 -6.59
CA SER A 573 15.89 19.06 -7.03
C SER A 573 15.02 19.21 -8.29
N ARG A 574 15.12 18.26 -9.24
CA ARG A 574 14.29 18.24 -10.44
C ARG A 574 12.83 17.89 -10.12
N LEU A 575 12.59 16.89 -9.28
CA LEU A 575 11.24 16.53 -8.82
C LEU A 575 10.59 17.64 -8.00
N GLN A 576 11.35 18.33 -7.15
CA GLN A 576 10.90 19.45 -6.34
C GLN A 576 10.35 20.60 -7.20
N ARG A 577 10.96 20.88 -8.36
CA ARG A 577 10.44 21.88 -9.31
C ARG A 577 9.06 21.49 -9.85
N ILE A 578 8.85 20.20 -10.13
CA ILE A 578 7.57 19.66 -10.60
C ILE A 578 6.52 19.81 -9.49
N ARG A 579 6.87 19.41 -8.26
CA ARG A 579 5.99 19.52 -7.09
C ARG A 579 5.58 20.96 -6.80
N LEU A 580 6.51 21.91 -6.84
CA LEU A 580 6.20 23.34 -6.66
C LEU A 580 5.25 23.86 -7.73
N GLN A 581 5.46 23.45 -8.99
CA GLN A 581 4.57 23.83 -10.09
C GLN A 581 3.17 23.21 -9.92
N ALA A 582 3.11 21.95 -9.48
CA ALA A 582 1.85 21.26 -9.20
C ALA A 582 1.11 21.94 -8.03
N ASP A 583 1.78 22.21 -6.91
CA ASP A 583 1.18 22.87 -5.72
C ASP A 583 0.60 24.25 -6.07
N GLN A 584 1.31 25.03 -6.91
CA GLN A 584 0.82 26.32 -7.39
C GLN A 584 -0.43 26.20 -8.27
N MET A 585 -0.49 25.19 -9.13
CA MET A 585 -1.61 24.99 -10.06
C MET A 585 -2.78 24.22 -9.41
N TRP A 586 -2.52 23.46 -8.35
CA TRP A 586 -3.44 22.46 -7.77
C TRP A 586 -4.86 22.99 -7.54
N PRO A 587 -5.05 24.18 -6.91
CA PRO A 587 -6.40 24.70 -6.66
C PRO A 587 -7.25 24.92 -7.92
N GLN A 588 -6.62 25.01 -9.10
CA GLN A 588 -7.29 25.21 -10.39
C GLN A 588 -7.51 23.88 -11.14
N ILE A 589 -6.67 22.87 -10.89
CA ILE A 589 -6.59 21.66 -11.73
C ILE A 589 -7.04 20.38 -11.03
N GLU A 590 -7.11 20.35 -9.70
CA GLU A 590 -7.43 19.15 -8.93
C GLU A 590 -8.72 18.47 -9.43
N SER A 591 -8.63 17.17 -9.72
CA SER A 591 -9.72 16.33 -10.23
C SER A 591 -10.42 16.84 -11.50
N ARG A 592 -9.80 17.75 -12.25
CA ARG A 592 -10.31 18.22 -13.54
C ARG A 592 -10.08 17.15 -14.61
N GLN A 593 -11.07 17.01 -15.49
CA GLN A 593 -11.00 16.16 -16.67
C GLN A 593 -9.95 16.69 -17.66
N VAL A 594 -9.35 15.80 -18.44
CA VAL A 594 -8.39 16.18 -19.48
C VAL A 594 -8.94 15.97 -20.90
N GLU A 595 -8.48 16.81 -21.82
CA GLU A 595 -8.70 16.62 -23.25
C GLU A 595 -7.37 16.23 -23.91
N TRP A 596 -7.29 14.99 -24.40
CA TRP A 596 -6.13 14.51 -25.14
C TRP A 596 -6.07 15.11 -26.56
N LEU A 597 -4.91 15.71 -26.87
CA LEU A 597 -4.58 16.26 -28.19
C LEU A 597 -3.65 15.33 -28.97
N ILE A 598 -2.73 14.66 -28.25
CA ILE A 598 -1.88 13.59 -28.77
C ILE A 598 -1.86 12.49 -27.72
N TYR A 599 -2.49 11.37 -28.03
CA TYR A 599 -2.51 10.19 -27.17
C TYR A 599 -1.17 9.44 -27.22
N PRO A 600 -0.84 8.65 -26.18
CA PRO A 600 0.20 7.63 -26.27
C PRO A 600 -0.06 6.72 -27.48
N ASN A 601 0.95 6.53 -28.32
CA ASN A 601 0.85 5.68 -29.51
C ASN A 601 1.18 4.22 -29.14
N PRO A 602 0.20 3.29 -29.18
CA PRO A 602 0.41 1.91 -28.75
C PRO A 602 1.39 1.12 -29.63
N ALA A 603 1.69 1.59 -30.84
CA ALA A 603 2.70 0.99 -31.72
C ALA A 603 4.14 1.40 -31.36
N GLY A 604 4.33 2.32 -30.40
CA GLY A 604 5.66 2.79 -29.98
C GLY A 604 6.43 3.56 -31.06
N THR A 605 5.75 4.06 -32.10
CA THR A 605 6.40 4.80 -33.21
C THR A 605 6.46 6.31 -32.98
N HIS A 606 5.69 6.83 -32.03
CA HIS A 606 5.68 8.24 -31.65
C HIS A 606 5.60 8.39 -30.13
N PHE A 607 6.52 9.15 -29.55
CA PHE A 607 6.69 9.27 -28.10
C PHE A 607 6.26 10.63 -27.55
N VAL A 608 5.70 11.52 -28.37
CA VAL A 608 5.15 12.76 -27.84
C VAL A 608 3.69 12.55 -27.48
N ILE A 609 3.32 13.05 -26.31
CA ILE A 609 1.93 13.11 -25.85
C ILE A 609 1.58 14.56 -25.49
N ALA A 610 0.30 14.90 -25.58
CA ALA A 610 -0.19 16.23 -25.23
C ALA A 610 -1.65 16.19 -24.80
N TRP A 611 -1.99 16.96 -23.77
CA TRP A 611 -3.36 17.09 -23.27
C TRP A 611 -3.60 18.50 -22.73
N ARG A 612 -4.87 18.90 -22.67
CA ARG A 612 -5.33 20.10 -21.97
C ARG A 612 -6.05 19.69 -20.70
N ILE A 613 -6.01 20.55 -19.69
CA ILE A 613 -6.88 20.40 -18.52
C ILE A 613 -8.13 21.24 -18.79
N ILE A 614 -9.30 20.60 -18.83
CA ILE A 614 -10.57 21.22 -19.22
C ILE A 614 -10.92 22.36 -18.25
N ASP A 615 -11.51 23.44 -18.78
CA ASP A 615 -11.85 24.69 -18.07
C ASP A 615 -10.65 25.45 -17.49
N THR A 616 -9.44 25.17 -17.98
CA THR A 616 -8.22 25.88 -17.59
C THR A 616 -7.43 26.33 -18.83
N PRO A 617 -6.50 27.29 -18.70
CA PRO A 617 -5.63 27.67 -19.80
C PRO A 617 -4.49 26.67 -20.04
N TYR A 618 -4.41 25.56 -19.29
CA TYR A 618 -3.21 24.73 -19.28
C TYR A 618 -3.17 23.72 -20.42
N LEU A 619 -2.06 23.74 -21.18
CA LEU A 619 -1.67 22.74 -22.16
C LEU A 619 -0.39 22.07 -21.70
N LEU A 620 -0.40 20.74 -21.67
CA LEU A 620 0.72 19.91 -21.26
C LEU A 620 1.24 19.11 -22.45
N VAL A 621 2.57 19.00 -22.52
CA VAL A 621 3.26 18.27 -23.58
C VAL A 621 4.44 17.52 -22.99
N ALA A 622 4.59 16.26 -23.35
CA ALA A 622 5.63 15.39 -22.82
C ALA A 622 6.31 14.57 -23.93
N ASN A 623 7.64 14.47 -23.88
CA ASN A 623 8.42 13.55 -24.69
C ASN A 623 8.77 12.30 -23.88
N LEU A 624 8.01 11.23 -24.09
CA LEU A 624 8.23 9.92 -23.47
C LEU A 624 9.53 9.25 -23.95
N ASN A 625 10.19 9.74 -25.00
CA ASN A 625 11.50 9.23 -25.39
C ASN A 625 12.59 9.82 -24.48
N THR A 626 13.17 8.98 -23.63
CA THR A 626 14.22 9.38 -22.68
C THR A 626 15.61 9.54 -23.32
N LYS A 627 15.79 9.15 -24.58
CA LYS A 627 17.10 9.14 -25.27
C LYS A 627 17.18 10.09 -26.46
N LYS A 628 16.05 10.43 -27.07
CA LYS A 628 15.98 11.20 -28.33
C LYS A 628 15.16 12.47 -28.15
N ARG A 629 15.73 13.57 -28.66
CA ARG A 629 15.04 14.84 -28.85
C ARG A 629 14.00 14.71 -29.95
N MET A 630 12.82 15.28 -29.73
CA MET A 630 11.79 15.40 -30.74
C MET A 630 11.82 16.79 -31.38
N LEU A 631 11.79 16.86 -32.70
CA LEU A 631 11.85 18.09 -33.47
C LEU A 631 10.52 18.33 -34.21
N ASN A 632 10.18 19.61 -34.39
CA ASN A 632 9.01 20.03 -35.17
C ASN A 632 7.70 19.32 -34.76
N VAL A 633 7.48 19.20 -33.45
CA VAL A 633 6.27 18.60 -32.90
C VAL A 633 5.08 19.49 -33.24
N LYS A 634 4.03 18.88 -33.80
CA LYS A 634 2.79 19.56 -34.19
C LYS A 634 1.65 19.05 -33.33
N ILE A 635 0.93 19.97 -32.68
CA ILE A 635 -0.25 19.67 -31.87
C ILE A 635 -1.45 20.25 -32.59
N SER A 636 -2.39 19.40 -32.99
CA SER A 636 -3.59 19.82 -33.71
C SER A 636 -4.50 20.66 -32.82
N LEU A 637 -4.97 21.79 -33.34
CA LEU A 637 -6.00 22.60 -32.69
C LEU A 637 -7.37 22.13 -33.18
N ARG A 638 -8.29 21.81 -32.26
CA ARG A 638 -9.67 21.41 -32.60
C ARG A 638 -10.58 22.62 -32.92
N ASN A 639 -10.24 23.81 -32.45
CA ASN A 639 -10.98 25.06 -32.68
C ASN A 639 -10.09 26.15 -33.30
N SER A 640 -10.71 27.14 -33.95
CA SER A 640 -10.09 28.39 -34.43
C SER A 640 -9.69 29.36 -33.30
N GLU A 641 -9.56 28.85 -32.07
CA GLU A 641 -9.13 29.59 -30.90
C GLU A 641 -7.70 30.12 -31.13
N LYS A 642 -7.58 31.45 -31.18
CA LYS A 642 -6.29 32.14 -31.14
C LYS A 642 -5.75 32.09 -29.72
N ASN A 643 -5.29 30.91 -29.28
CA ASN A 643 -4.71 30.77 -27.95
C ASN A 643 -3.22 31.15 -28.01
N ASP A 644 -2.85 32.20 -27.28
CA ASP A 644 -1.47 32.69 -27.15
C ASP A 644 -0.72 31.93 -26.05
N PHE A 645 -0.53 30.63 -26.27
CA PHE A 645 0.12 29.75 -25.30
C PHE A 645 1.59 30.12 -25.08
N ARG A 646 1.94 30.36 -23.82
CA ARG A 646 3.31 30.68 -23.38
C ARG A 646 3.83 29.58 -22.47
N MET A 647 5.06 29.15 -22.71
CA MET A 647 5.69 28.15 -21.86
C MET A 647 5.94 28.71 -20.46
N ILE A 648 5.23 28.18 -19.46
CA ILE A 648 5.37 28.57 -18.06
C ILE A 648 6.29 27.61 -17.28
N PHE A 649 6.43 26.37 -17.75
CA PHE A 649 7.24 25.34 -17.08
C PHE A 649 7.89 24.36 -18.05
N SER A 650 9.08 23.86 -17.67
CA SER A 650 9.78 22.72 -18.27
C SER A 650 10.41 21.88 -17.14
N THR A 651 10.43 20.55 -17.27
CA THR A 651 11.12 19.66 -16.34
C THR A 651 12.65 19.78 -16.41
N HIS A 652 13.22 20.16 -17.56
CA HIS A 652 14.68 20.24 -17.75
C HIS A 652 15.26 21.59 -17.36
N GLU A 653 14.71 22.69 -17.88
CA GLU A 653 15.38 24.00 -17.80
C GLU A 653 14.61 24.96 -16.91
N ALA A 654 15.32 25.70 -16.06
CA ALA A 654 14.75 26.89 -15.44
C ALA A 654 14.49 27.88 -16.58
N VAL A 655 13.21 28.08 -16.91
CA VAL A 655 12.83 28.79 -18.13
C VAL A 655 13.26 30.27 -18.02
N SER A 656 14.44 30.61 -18.53
CA SER A 656 14.95 32.00 -18.58
C SER A 656 14.14 32.88 -19.55
N LYS A 657 13.29 32.25 -20.36
CA LYS A 657 12.30 32.89 -21.26
C LYS A 657 10.90 32.42 -20.88
N ARG A 658 10.38 32.80 -19.70
CA ARG A 658 9.04 32.42 -19.18
C ARG A 658 7.85 32.71 -20.12
N HIS A 659 8.09 33.20 -21.34
CA HIS A 659 7.09 33.60 -22.31
C HIS A 659 7.46 33.19 -23.74
N GLN A 660 8.18 32.07 -23.97
CA GLN A 660 8.33 31.58 -25.34
C GLN A 660 6.96 31.17 -25.87
N LYS A 661 6.42 32.02 -26.74
CA LYS A 661 5.14 31.83 -27.40
C LYS A 661 5.21 30.60 -28.31
N LEU A 662 4.22 29.72 -28.19
CA LEU A 662 4.03 28.65 -29.16
C LEU A 662 3.68 29.27 -30.51
N LEU A 663 4.45 28.89 -31.53
CA LEU A 663 4.13 29.25 -32.90
C LEU A 663 2.85 28.51 -33.30
N HIS A 664 1.94 29.19 -33.99
CA HIS A 664 0.73 28.56 -34.51
C HIS A 664 0.47 29.05 -35.93
N ASN A 665 -0.01 28.16 -36.80
CA ASN A 665 -0.38 28.49 -38.18
C ASN A 665 -1.90 28.48 -38.43
N GLY A 666 -2.67 28.57 -37.34
CA GLY A 666 -4.14 28.46 -37.36
C GLY A 666 -4.68 27.03 -37.45
N LYS A 667 -3.83 26.01 -37.67
CA LYS A 667 -4.22 24.60 -37.65
C LYS A 667 -3.49 23.78 -36.57
N HIS A 668 -2.22 24.09 -36.34
CA HIS A 668 -1.39 23.40 -35.37
C HIS A 668 -0.62 24.41 -34.51
N LEU A 669 -0.39 24.04 -33.26
CA LEU A 669 0.69 24.58 -32.44
C LEU A 669 1.98 23.85 -32.82
N GLN A 670 3.09 24.58 -32.86
CA GLN A 670 4.40 24.05 -33.22
C GLN A 670 5.40 24.25 -32.08
N ILE A 671 6.02 23.14 -31.67
CA ILE A 671 7.17 23.11 -30.79
C ILE A 671 8.39 22.75 -31.64
N SER A 672 9.35 23.68 -31.74
CA SER A 672 10.57 23.48 -32.53
C SER A 672 11.39 22.29 -32.04
N SER A 673 11.49 22.13 -30.71
CA SER A 673 12.18 21.03 -30.08
C SER A 673 11.64 20.73 -28.68
N LEU A 674 11.58 19.43 -28.36
CA LEU A 674 11.32 18.88 -27.03
C LEU A 674 12.48 17.93 -26.65
N LEU A 675 13.13 18.17 -25.52
CA LEU A 675 14.29 17.40 -25.04
C LEU A 675 13.89 15.96 -24.68
N PRO A 676 14.84 15.01 -24.63
CA PRO A 676 14.56 13.65 -24.15
C PRO A 676 14.00 13.68 -22.73
N GLY A 677 12.87 13.01 -22.47
CA GLY A 677 12.24 12.98 -21.14
C GLY A 677 11.56 14.28 -20.68
N GLU A 678 11.44 15.29 -21.55
CA GLU A 678 10.96 16.60 -21.14
C GLU A 678 9.43 16.70 -21.09
N GLY A 679 8.91 17.18 -19.95
CA GLY A 679 7.55 17.66 -19.77
C GLY A 679 7.50 19.18 -19.77
N ARG A 680 6.50 19.77 -20.43
CA ARG A 680 6.27 21.22 -20.51
C ARG A 680 4.82 21.57 -20.21
N ILE A 681 4.64 22.75 -19.63
CA ILE A 681 3.32 23.36 -19.41
C ILE A 681 3.28 24.71 -20.11
N TYR A 682 2.17 24.95 -20.78
CA TYR A 682 1.83 26.19 -21.44
C TYR A 682 0.53 26.75 -20.87
N SER A 683 0.39 28.07 -20.80
CA SER A 683 -0.83 28.77 -20.39
C SER A 683 -1.11 29.98 -21.29
#